data_AF-A0AAN6WJU6-F1
#
_entry.id   AF-A0AAN6WJU6-F1
#
_cell.length_a   1.000
_cell.length_b   1.000
_cell.length_c   1.000
_cell.angle_alpha   90.00
_cell.angle_beta   90.00
_cell.angle_gamma   90.00
#
_symmetry.space_group_name_H-M   'P 1'
#
loop_
_entity.id
_entity.type
_entity.pdbx_description
1 polymer ?
#
loop_
_entity_poly.entity_id
_entity_poly.type
_entity_poly.pdbx_seq_one_letter_code
_entity_poly.pdbx_strand_id
1 'polypeptide(L)'
;MASPTSPPRGDDEMDDARNPYASQSRWRHAESSAYAKYEQERGNAQHSHHHHHTGPVAREADAQGGGVSDLANFLNKSRVEPPENTNGDGRPTSMRFKPVIAGAEEARAATGHAENAPAAESAVQASSGPPPDGKEVAVGPLINYRRMEGATWIGSVLLVTVGGGREQHFKPTLHLCRAGEEKEGEGTKVEGYCLYSDPRNTFWRFDLTVEMGEREQKWEYELPGLRYKSQTKPRVNGFYVPAVTESMRIMFHSCNGFSVGTDEEAYSGACLWKDVMRRHQERPFHVMIGGGDQIYNDGIRVQGPLRKWTAIGNPKKRREYPFPESLREECDDYYLKNYIRWYGTEPFAAANGQIPQINIWDDHDIIDGFGSYVNDFMKCDVFRGIGGVAHKYYLLFQHHLAPPPSTYTSDAVRRAGPEEGQGIDPNQFMTAYVHPRITEPGYVNGLKPGPYVSEHSHNLYARLGARIAFVGIDARTERTRHQINYPETYDAIFARLKEEFTAAANSDEPLKHLILLLGVPIAYPRLTWLENVFSSPIIAPIKLLNRRVGLGGSFFNSFDGSVDLLDDLDDHYTARTHKEERNRLIERFQALAAEFSIRVTILSGDVHLAALGRFYSNPKLSVAPENDYRYIANVVSSAIVNKPPPAAVANLLARRNKIHHLNHETDETLLKLFDKDPGNSNKTSKSNNVTMPSRNFAIITENSPNNAAQRNGGGGGPLSSHQIDQNHLFPPANGTGGAAGSSSSQVSLPHSAQTNPAIPRPKDMRLPIGAGEVNCGSKHKAAVPSEHGKGSDGGLDVVIQVEIDQHDGEGKTDGYGLTIPALEYKGEKPASVVGSVGRGSRRSVRSGRS
;
A
#
# COMPACT_ATOMS: atom_id res chain seq x y z
N MET A 1 51.51 -83.09 11.72
CA MET A 1 52.95 -82.93 12.01
C MET A 1 53.49 -81.82 11.13
N ALA A 2 54.50 -81.09 11.62
CA ALA A 2 55.16 -79.89 11.07
C ALA A 2 54.52 -78.53 11.43
N SER A 3 55.00 -77.99 12.55
CA SER A 3 55.04 -76.56 12.93
C SER A 3 56.29 -75.89 12.30
N PRO A 4 56.71 -74.66 12.67
CA PRO A 4 56.08 -73.33 12.65
C PRO A 4 56.98 -72.31 11.90
N THR A 5 56.56 -71.04 11.71
CA THR A 5 57.45 -69.84 11.74
C THR A 5 56.65 -68.54 11.66
N SER A 6 57.06 -67.57 12.49
CA SER A 6 56.38 -66.30 12.84
C SER A 6 57.20 -65.06 12.37
N PRO A 7 56.97 -63.81 12.86
CA PRO A 7 56.42 -62.61 12.19
C PRO A 7 57.48 -61.46 11.97
N PRO A 8 57.19 -60.23 11.45
CA PRO A 8 56.60 -59.12 12.23
C PRO A 8 55.81 -57.99 11.47
N ARG A 9 55.04 -57.20 12.26
CA ARG A 9 54.74 -55.73 12.32
C ARG A 9 55.13 -54.81 11.12
N GLY A 10 54.40 -53.75 10.75
CA GLY A 10 53.29 -53.01 11.37
C GLY A 10 52.82 -51.82 10.49
N ASP A 11 51.72 -51.18 10.94
CA ASP A 11 51.17 -49.83 10.64
C ASP A 11 50.64 -49.60 9.20
N ASP A 12 49.46 -49.04 8.92
CA ASP A 12 48.87 -47.79 9.42
C ASP A 12 47.33 -47.78 9.43
N GLU A 13 46.78 -47.08 10.41
CA GLU A 13 45.41 -46.56 10.46
C GLU A 13 45.17 -45.61 9.27
N MET A 14 44.17 -45.89 8.42
CA MET A 14 43.65 -44.88 7.49
C MET A 14 42.58 -44.05 8.18
N ASP A 15 43.03 -42.86 8.57
CA ASP A 15 42.31 -41.72 9.12
C ASP A 15 41.08 -41.35 8.25
N ASP A 16 39.88 -41.50 8.82
CA ASP A 16 38.63 -41.13 8.17
C ASP A 16 38.44 -39.61 8.32
N ALA A 17 38.94 -38.86 7.34
CA ALA A 17 38.97 -37.39 7.41
C ALA A 17 37.55 -36.81 7.61
N ARG A 18 37.32 -36.28 8.82
CA ARG A 18 36.12 -35.52 9.18
C ARG A 18 36.04 -34.25 8.34
N ASN A 19 34.83 -33.94 7.85
CA ASN A 19 34.53 -32.71 7.14
C ASN A 19 34.97 -31.49 7.99
N PRO A 20 35.95 -30.68 7.53
CA PRO A 20 36.51 -29.58 8.33
C PRO A 20 35.52 -28.43 8.57
N TYR A 21 34.36 -28.46 7.91
CA TYR A 21 33.25 -27.53 8.10
C TYR A 21 32.14 -28.07 9.02
N ALA A 22 32.34 -29.24 9.64
CA ALA A 22 31.42 -29.80 10.61
C ALA A 22 31.49 -29.03 11.95
N SER A 23 30.35 -28.50 12.40
CA SER A 23 30.24 -27.86 13.72
C SER A 23 30.21 -28.91 14.84
N GLN A 24 30.49 -28.52 16.09
CA GLN A 24 30.40 -29.43 17.25
C GLN A 24 28.94 -29.72 17.69
N SER A 25 27.94 -28.99 17.19
CA SER A 25 26.53 -29.25 17.52
C SER A 25 25.83 -30.07 16.43
N ARG A 26 25.44 -31.32 16.70
CA ARG A 26 24.92 -32.34 15.75
C ARG A 26 23.72 -31.94 14.85
N TRP A 27 23.23 -30.70 14.92
CA TRP A 27 22.01 -30.21 14.26
C TRP A 27 22.16 -28.88 13.49
N ARG A 28 23.36 -28.31 13.34
CA ARG A 28 23.58 -27.04 12.59
C ARG A 28 24.33 -27.18 11.26
N HIS A 29 24.75 -28.39 10.88
CA HIS A 29 25.69 -28.57 9.75
C HIS A 29 25.00 -28.51 8.38
N ALA A 30 23.72 -28.89 8.32
CA ALA A 30 22.95 -28.95 7.07
C ALA A 30 22.57 -27.57 6.50
N GLU A 31 22.83 -26.49 7.24
CA GLU A 31 22.56 -25.11 6.82
C GLU A 31 23.82 -24.38 6.33
N SER A 32 25.01 -24.97 6.47
CA SER A 32 26.25 -24.39 5.97
C SER A 32 26.40 -24.70 4.49
N SER A 33 26.36 -23.65 3.65
CA SER A 33 26.65 -23.76 2.21
C SER A 33 28.03 -24.34 1.94
N ALA A 34 29.01 -24.15 2.82
CA ALA A 34 30.34 -24.76 2.73
C ALA A 34 30.33 -26.27 3.06
N TYR A 35 29.53 -26.69 4.06
CA TYR A 35 29.36 -28.11 4.41
C TYR A 35 28.64 -28.87 3.28
N ALA A 36 27.54 -28.33 2.78
CA ALA A 36 26.77 -28.92 1.69
C ALA A 36 27.61 -29.07 0.42
N LYS A 37 28.43 -28.06 0.09
CA LYS A 37 29.32 -28.10 -1.06
C LYS A 37 30.44 -29.13 -0.92
N TYR A 38 31.03 -29.26 0.27
CA TYR A 38 32.04 -30.29 0.57
C TYR A 38 31.47 -31.72 0.45
N GLU A 39 30.25 -31.97 0.97
CA GLU A 39 29.59 -33.28 0.82
C GLU A 39 29.18 -33.57 -0.63
N GLN A 40 28.73 -32.56 -1.36
CA GLN A 40 28.34 -32.70 -2.77
C GLN A 40 29.55 -32.97 -3.67
N GLU A 41 30.70 -32.36 -3.38
CA GLU A 41 31.98 -32.63 -4.05
C GLU A 41 32.51 -34.03 -3.69
N ARG A 42 32.35 -34.49 -2.45
CA ARG A 42 32.73 -35.85 -2.00
C ARG A 42 31.85 -36.94 -2.62
N GLY A 43 30.55 -36.69 -2.79
CA GLY A 43 29.62 -37.57 -3.50
C GLY A 43 29.85 -37.62 -5.02
N ASN A 44 30.27 -36.51 -5.62
CA ASN A 44 30.58 -36.44 -7.06
C ASN A 44 31.96 -37.02 -7.42
N ALA A 45 32.85 -37.25 -6.44
CA ALA A 45 34.14 -37.91 -6.67
C ALA A 45 34.03 -39.44 -6.90
N GLN A 46 32.87 -40.06 -6.66
CA GLN A 46 32.64 -41.49 -6.91
C GLN A 46 32.15 -41.82 -8.33
N HIS A 47 31.81 -40.83 -9.16
CA HIS A 47 31.46 -41.05 -10.58
C HIS A 47 32.19 -40.03 -11.47
N SER A 48 33.20 -40.54 -12.16
CA SER A 48 34.04 -39.89 -13.17
C SER A 48 33.23 -39.45 -14.41
N HIS A 49 33.63 -38.61 -15.38
CA HIS A 49 34.85 -37.92 -15.81
C HIS A 49 34.43 -36.77 -16.79
N HIS A 50 35.26 -35.73 -16.90
CA HIS A 50 35.52 -34.84 -18.07
C HIS A 50 34.83 -33.46 -18.27
N HIS A 51 35.71 -32.43 -18.20
CA HIS A 51 35.83 -31.17 -18.97
C HIS A 51 34.81 -30.01 -18.75
N HIS A 52 35.18 -28.91 -18.08
CA HIS A 52 36.04 -27.74 -18.45
C HIS A 52 35.23 -26.54 -19.01
N HIS A 53 35.09 -25.44 -18.23
CA HIS A 53 35.82 -24.18 -18.44
C HIS A 53 35.26 -22.97 -17.63
N THR A 54 36.20 -22.29 -16.96
CA THR A 54 36.36 -20.83 -16.73
C THR A 54 35.23 -19.97 -16.14
N GLY A 55 35.45 -19.50 -14.91
CA GLY A 55 34.75 -18.35 -14.32
C GLY A 55 35.46 -17.01 -14.55
N PRO A 56 34.84 -15.87 -14.18
CA PRO A 56 35.52 -14.60 -14.02
C PRO A 56 35.75 -14.24 -12.54
N VAL A 57 36.92 -13.66 -12.32
CA VAL A 57 37.51 -13.18 -11.06
C VAL A 57 36.80 -11.91 -10.57
N ALA A 58 36.50 -11.86 -9.27
CA ALA A 58 35.98 -10.67 -8.59
C ALA A 58 37.10 -9.64 -8.36
N ARG A 59 36.81 -8.37 -8.64
CA ARG A 59 37.63 -7.22 -8.20
C ARG A 59 37.07 -6.66 -6.89
N GLU A 60 37.96 -6.47 -5.93
CA GLU A 60 37.73 -5.83 -4.64
C GLU A 60 37.33 -4.36 -4.80
N ALA A 61 36.42 -3.91 -3.93
CA ALA A 61 36.09 -2.50 -3.76
C ALA A 61 36.28 -2.12 -2.28
N ASP A 62 37.41 -1.48 -2.01
CA ASP A 62 37.64 -0.68 -0.83
C ASP A 62 36.67 0.51 -0.81
N ALA A 63 35.92 0.64 0.29
CA ALA A 63 35.29 1.88 0.71
C ALA A 63 35.20 1.92 2.24
N GLN A 64 36.33 2.24 2.88
CA GLN A 64 36.34 2.72 4.26
C GLN A 64 35.68 4.10 4.33
N GLY A 65 34.75 4.29 5.28
CA GLY A 65 34.28 5.61 5.71
C GLY A 65 32.80 5.72 6.02
N GLY A 66 32.37 5.26 7.20
CA GLY A 66 31.03 5.48 7.74
C GLY A 66 30.83 4.72 9.05
N GLY A 67 31.32 5.31 10.15
CA GLY A 67 31.47 4.63 11.44
C GLY A 67 30.18 4.27 12.19
N VAL A 68 30.29 3.20 12.97
CA VAL A 68 29.32 2.62 13.92
C VAL A 68 29.00 3.58 15.12
N SER A 69 29.66 4.73 15.19
CA SER A 69 29.54 5.70 16.29
C SER A 69 28.15 6.32 16.42
N ASP A 70 27.41 6.49 15.32
CA ASP A 70 26.09 7.12 15.33
C ASP A 70 25.03 6.26 16.04
N LEU A 71 25.18 4.93 15.99
CA LEU A 71 24.27 3.98 16.64
C LEU A 71 24.59 3.82 18.13
N ALA A 72 25.87 3.86 18.51
CA ALA A 72 26.29 3.85 19.91
C ALA A 72 25.85 5.14 20.64
N ASN A 73 25.92 6.29 19.96
CA ASN A 73 25.40 7.56 20.48
C ASN A 73 23.86 7.59 20.56
N PHE A 74 23.17 6.84 19.69
CA PHE A 74 21.71 6.68 19.71
C PHE A 74 21.21 5.92 20.94
N LEU A 75 21.86 4.80 21.31
CA LEU A 75 21.47 4.01 22.48
C LEU A 75 21.69 4.73 23.82
N ASN A 76 22.64 5.67 23.86
CA ASN A 76 22.94 6.43 25.08
C ASN A 76 22.10 7.71 25.25
N LYS A 77 21.49 8.23 24.17
CA LYS A 77 20.70 9.49 24.21
C LYS A 77 19.20 9.31 24.49
N SER A 78 18.67 8.09 24.45
CA SER A 78 17.27 7.78 24.77
C SER A 78 16.99 7.62 26.27
N ARG A 79 17.98 7.92 27.13
CA ARG A 79 17.81 7.96 28.58
C ARG A 79 17.30 9.36 28.98
N VAL A 80 16.00 9.48 29.23
CA VAL A 80 15.43 10.69 29.84
C VAL A 80 15.64 10.59 31.35
N GLU A 81 16.48 11.45 31.92
CA GLU A 81 16.53 11.67 33.38
C GLU A 81 15.54 12.78 33.76
N PRO A 82 14.78 12.63 34.86
CA PRO A 82 13.80 13.63 35.28
C PRO A 82 14.49 14.92 35.77
N PRO A 83 13.84 16.10 35.65
CA PRO A 83 14.48 17.37 35.99
C PRO A 83 14.71 17.50 37.51
N GLU A 84 15.94 17.88 37.87
CA GLU A 84 16.31 18.23 39.25
C GLU A 84 15.78 19.62 39.61
N ASN A 85 14.84 19.69 40.55
CA ASN A 85 14.55 20.91 41.31
C ASN A 85 15.26 20.81 42.67
N THR A 86 16.29 21.63 42.87
CA THR A 86 16.91 21.84 44.17
C THR A 86 16.20 22.98 44.90
N ASN A 87 15.82 22.73 46.16
CA ASN A 87 15.87 23.73 47.23
C ASN A 87 15.92 23.03 48.60
N GLY A 88 16.64 23.66 49.53
CA GLY A 88 17.20 23.07 50.75
C GLY A 88 16.18 22.52 51.74
N ASP A 89 16.20 21.20 51.94
CA ASP A 89 16.48 20.55 53.22
C ASP A 89 16.42 19.04 53.01
N GLY A 90 17.54 18.35 53.27
CA GLY A 90 17.79 16.98 52.85
C GLY A 90 16.94 15.91 53.53
N ARG A 91 15.68 15.72 53.10
CA ARG A 91 14.92 14.46 53.28
C ARG A 91 13.97 14.19 52.10
N PRO A 92 13.92 12.96 51.54
CA PRO A 92 12.99 12.63 50.46
C PRO A 92 11.58 12.35 51.01
N THR A 93 10.59 13.17 50.63
CA THR A 93 9.17 12.87 50.82
C THR A 93 8.61 12.21 49.56
N SER A 94 8.27 10.93 49.63
CA SER A 94 7.50 10.25 48.58
C SER A 94 6.02 10.62 48.71
N MET A 95 5.49 11.36 47.75
CA MET A 95 4.03 11.47 47.57
C MET A 95 3.55 10.21 46.83
N ARG A 96 2.89 9.31 47.58
CA ARG A 96 2.13 8.20 47.00
C ARG A 96 0.89 8.75 46.31
N PHE A 97 0.91 8.79 44.98
CA PHE A 97 -0.29 9.01 44.18
C PHE A 97 -1.10 7.70 44.18
N LYS A 98 -2.30 7.73 44.76
CA LYS A 98 -3.30 6.65 44.63
C LYS A 98 -4.16 6.96 43.40
N PRO A 99 -4.24 6.07 42.40
CA PRO A 99 -5.22 6.24 41.33
C PRO A 99 -6.63 6.09 41.92
N VAL A 100 -7.49 7.05 41.60
CA VAL A 100 -8.93 6.96 41.86
C VAL A 100 -9.48 5.97 40.84
N ILE A 101 -9.76 4.75 41.29
CA ILE A 101 -10.50 3.75 40.52
C ILE A 101 -11.98 4.15 40.59
N ALA A 102 -12.47 4.78 39.54
CA ALA A 102 -13.90 4.91 39.32
C ALA A 102 -14.45 3.57 38.80
N GLY A 103 -15.15 2.85 39.68
CA GLY A 103 -16.35 2.07 39.39
C GLY A 103 -16.30 1.02 38.28
N ALA A 104 -15.60 -0.09 38.53
CA ALA A 104 -15.69 -1.33 37.75
C ALA A 104 -17.01 -2.13 37.97
N GLU A 105 -18.14 -1.45 38.21
CA GLU A 105 -19.46 -2.09 38.36
C GLU A 105 -20.34 -1.97 37.10
N GLU A 106 -20.20 -0.90 36.29
CA GLU A 106 -20.95 -0.78 35.03
C GLU A 106 -20.35 -1.63 33.90
N ALA A 107 -19.05 -1.93 33.95
CA ALA A 107 -18.38 -2.84 33.00
C ALA A 107 -18.56 -4.33 33.35
N ARG A 108 -19.02 -4.67 34.56
CA ARG A 108 -19.26 -6.05 35.00
C ARG A 108 -20.69 -6.55 34.74
N ALA A 109 -21.64 -5.66 34.45
CA ALA A 109 -22.98 -6.04 34.04
C ALA A 109 -23.04 -6.61 32.60
N ALA A 110 -22.00 -6.41 31.79
CA ALA A 110 -21.94 -6.86 30.39
C ALA A 110 -21.35 -8.26 30.19
N THR A 111 -20.83 -8.91 31.25
CA THR A 111 -20.19 -10.24 31.15
C THR A 111 -20.47 -11.09 32.40
N GLY A 112 -21.69 -11.62 32.51
CA GLY A 112 -22.11 -12.50 33.59
C GLY A 112 -22.00 -14.00 33.25
N HIS A 113 -20.92 -14.62 33.76
CA HIS A 113 -20.74 -16.01 34.21
C HIS A 113 -21.20 -17.23 33.40
N ALA A 114 -20.23 -18.09 33.06
CA ALA A 114 -20.16 -19.48 33.56
C ALA A 114 -18.73 -20.06 33.37
N GLU A 115 -18.01 -20.32 34.46
CA GLU A 115 -16.87 -21.24 34.49
C GLU A 115 -17.23 -22.45 35.38
N ASN A 116 -16.90 -23.64 34.87
CA ASN A 116 -16.99 -25.00 35.45
C ASN A 116 -18.19 -25.89 35.01
N ALA A 117 -18.03 -26.56 33.86
CA ALA A 117 -18.54 -27.92 33.60
C ALA A 117 -17.75 -28.58 32.43
N PRO A 118 -17.63 -29.93 32.36
CA PRO A 118 -16.66 -30.63 31.53
C PRO A 118 -17.10 -30.80 30.07
N ALA A 119 -16.16 -31.29 29.25
CA ALA A 119 -16.24 -31.42 27.80
C ALA A 119 -17.43 -32.23 27.24
N ALA A 120 -17.78 -31.85 26.00
CA ALA A 120 -18.59 -32.53 24.96
C ALA A 120 -20.04 -32.04 24.75
N GLU A 121 -20.38 -31.96 23.45
CA GLU A 121 -21.66 -31.60 22.81
C GLU A 121 -21.96 -30.10 22.63
N SER A 122 -21.41 -29.57 21.54
CA SER A 122 -21.84 -28.35 20.87
C SER A 122 -23.27 -28.49 20.32
N ALA A 123 -24.24 -27.94 21.05
CA ALA A 123 -25.54 -27.55 20.51
C ALA A 123 -25.68 -26.03 20.60
N VAL A 124 -26.04 -25.42 19.47
CA VAL A 124 -26.32 -23.99 19.30
C VAL A 124 -27.32 -23.53 20.36
N GLN A 125 -26.88 -22.77 21.37
CA GLN A 125 -27.79 -21.97 22.18
C GLN A 125 -28.19 -20.76 21.36
N ALA A 126 -29.28 -20.94 20.62
CA ALA A 126 -29.99 -19.86 19.93
C ALA A 126 -30.35 -18.76 20.94
N SER A 127 -30.11 -17.50 20.57
CA SER A 127 -30.72 -16.36 21.24
C SER A 127 -32.22 -16.63 21.39
N SER A 128 -32.77 -16.52 22.60
CA SER A 128 -34.17 -16.84 22.95
C SER A 128 -35.22 -15.88 22.34
N GLY A 129 -34.88 -15.18 21.27
CA GLY A 129 -35.76 -14.31 20.49
C GLY A 129 -36.16 -14.94 19.16
N PRO A 130 -37.16 -14.36 18.46
CA PRO A 130 -37.48 -14.74 17.09
C PRO A 130 -36.25 -14.57 16.18
N PRO A 131 -36.13 -15.35 15.09
CA PRO A 131 -35.08 -15.16 14.10
C PRO A 131 -35.00 -13.70 13.63
N PRO A 132 -33.81 -13.15 13.36
CA PRO A 132 -33.69 -11.79 12.85
C PRO A 132 -34.55 -11.60 11.59
N ASP A 133 -35.29 -10.50 11.51
CA ASP A 133 -36.19 -10.19 10.38
C ASP A 133 -35.45 -9.74 9.10
N GLY A 134 -34.11 -9.74 9.12
CA GLY A 134 -33.24 -9.33 8.02
C GLY A 134 -33.17 -7.82 7.78
N LYS A 135 -33.82 -6.99 8.61
CA LYS A 135 -33.93 -5.52 8.38
C LYS A 135 -32.96 -4.69 9.22
N GLU A 136 -32.25 -5.33 10.15
CA GLU A 136 -31.22 -4.68 10.96
C GLU A 136 -29.89 -4.64 10.22
N VAL A 137 -29.33 -3.44 10.07
CA VAL A 137 -28.04 -3.22 9.40
C VAL A 137 -26.90 -3.49 10.38
N ALA A 138 -26.04 -4.44 10.03
CA ALA A 138 -24.80 -4.71 10.75
C ALA A 138 -23.73 -3.68 10.38
N VAL A 139 -23.51 -3.43 9.09
CA VAL A 139 -22.54 -2.46 8.56
C VAL A 139 -22.94 -1.99 7.16
N GLY A 140 -22.41 -0.84 6.74
CA GLY A 140 -22.78 -0.13 5.51
C GLY A 140 -23.80 1.01 5.73
N PRO A 141 -24.24 1.67 4.65
CA PRO A 141 -23.85 1.41 3.25
C PRO A 141 -22.38 1.71 2.99
N LEU A 142 -21.76 0.96 2.07
CA LEU A 142 -20.44 1.24 1.52
C LEU A 142 -20.57 1.44 0.02
N ILE A 143 -20.15 2.58 -0.52
CA ILE A 143 -20.21 2.86 -1.96
C ILE A 143 -18.86 2.57 -2.62
N ASN A 144 -18.89 1.93 -3.78
CA ASN A 144 -17.72 1.55 -4.56
C ASN A 144 -17.86 2.05 -6.00
N TYR A 145 -16.78 2.63 -6.53
CA TYR A 145 -16.71 2.99 -7.94
C TYR A 145 -16.11 1.85 -8.74
N ARG A 146 -16.78 1.44 -9.82
CA ARG A 146 -16.38 0.27 -10.60
C ARG A 146 -15.72 0.67 -11.91
N ARG A 147 -16.41 1.48 -12.72
CA ARG A 147 -15.95 1.90 -14.05
C ARG A 147 -16.80 3.02 -14.64
N MET A 148 -16.35 3.51 -15.79
CA MET A 148 -17.13 4.33 -16.70
C MET A 148 -17.29 3.61 -18.04
N GLU A 149 -18.45 3.78 -18.66
CA GLU A 149 -18.76 3.33 -20.02
C GLU A 149 -19.26 4.54 -20.82
N GLY A 150 -18.35 5.22 -21.54
CA GLY A 150 -18.67 6.52 -22.15
C GLY A 150 -19.08 7.54 -21.08
N ALA A 151 -20.28 8.11 -21.22
CA ALA A 151 -20.85 9.07 -20.27
C ALA A 151 -21.64 8.42 -19.13
N THR A 152 -21.59 7.09 -18.98
CA THR A 152 -22.27 6.37 -17.89
C THR A 152 -21.27 6.04 -16.78
N TRP A 153 -21.58 6.49 -15.56
CA TRP A 153 -20.88 6.15 -14.33
C TRP A 153 -21.48 4.88 -13.73
N ILE A 154 -20.64 3.90 -13.40
CA ILE A 154 -21.08 2.61 -12.87
C ILE A 154 -20.42 2.36 -11.51
N GLY A 155 -21.27 2.12 -10.51
CA GLY A 155 -20.88 1.89 -9.13
C GLY A 155 -21.69 0.79 -8.47
N SER A 156 -21.45 0.58 -7.19
CA SER A 156 -22.28 -0.31 -6.38
C SER A 156 -22.31 0.13 -4.92
N VAL A 157 -23.39 -0.20 -4.22
CA VAL A 157 -23.49 -0.06 -2.76
C VAL A 157 -23.53 -1.46 -2.13
N LEU A 158 -22.70 -1.69 -1.12
CA LEU A 158 -22.76 -2.87 -0.27
C LEU A 158 -23.47 -2.53 1.04
N LEU A 159 -24.30 -3.46 1.49
CA LEU A 159 -24.97 -3.42 2.78
C LEU A 159 -24.95 -4.80 3.43
N VAL A 160 -24.64 -4.86 4.71
CA VAL A 160 -24.67 -6.11 5.48
C VAL A 160 -25.80 -6.06 6.50
N THR A 161 -26.72 -7.00 6.46
CA THR A 161 -27.81 -7.15 7.43
C THR A 161 -27.55 -8.30 8.39
N VAL A 162 -28.15 -8.25 9.59
CA VAL A 162 -28.09 -9.33 10.58
C VAL A 162 -29.06 -10.45 10.18
N GLY A 163 -28.61 -11.70 10.36
CA GLY A 163 -29.33 -12.90 9.97
C GLY A 163 -29.16 -13.24 8.50
N GLY A 164 -29.72 -14.39 8.10
CA GLY A 164 -29.61 -14.92 6.75
C GLY A 164 -29.69 -16.44 6.74
N GLY A 165 -28.88 -17.04 5.86
CA GLY A 165 -28.87 -18.46 5.53
C GLY A 165 -29.05 -18.68 4.03
N ARG A 166 -29.33 -19.93 3.64
CA ARG A 166 -29.54 -20.33 2.24
C ARG A 166 -30.68 -19.56 1.56
N GLU A 167 -31.74 -19.26 2.30
CA GLU A 167 -32.91 -18.54 1.82
C GLU A 167 -32.96 -17.15 2.45
N GLN A 168 -33.24 -16.13 1.64
CA GLN A 168 -33.34 -14.75 2.09
C GLN A 168 -34.82 -14.34 2.12
N HIS A 169 -35.40 -14.23 3.33
CA HIS A 169 -36.82 -13.91 3.52
C HIS A 169 -37.15 -12.43 3.31
N PHE A 170 -36.13 -11.57 3.33
CA PHE A 170 -36.26 -10.14 3.10
C PHE A 170 -35.24 -9.72 2.04
N LYS A 171 -35.70 -8.94 1.05
CA LYS A 171 -34.86 -8.37 -0.01
C LYS A 171 -34.92 -6.85 0.11
N PRO A 172 -33.82 -6.18 0.49
CA PRO A 172 -33.80 -4.72 0.60
C PRO A 172 -33.81 -4.06 -0.78
N THR A 173 -34.24 -2.80 -0.80
CA THR A 173 -34.23 -1.95 -2.00
C THR A 173 -33.53 -0.65 -1.66
N LEU A 174 -32.85 -0.07 -2.64
CA LEU A 174 -32.23 1.24 -2.56
C LEU A 174 -33.02 2.20 -3.46
N HIS A 175 -33.30 3.40 -2.99
CA HIS A 175 -33.83 4.47 -3.83
C HIS A 175 -32.71 5.43 -4.17
N LEU A 176 -32.50 5.69 -5.46
CA LEU A 176 -31.45 6.57 -5.98
C LEU A 176 -32.11 7.74 -6.72
N CYS A 177 -31.70 8.97 -6.41
CA CYS A 177 -32.16 10.16 -7.12
C CYS A 177 -31.03 11.19 -7.28
N ARG A 178 -31.21 12.12 -8.21
CA ARG A 178 -30.34 13.28 -8.34
C ARG A 178 -30.77 14.35 -7.33
N ALA A 179 -29.81 14.91 -6.60
CA ALA A 179 -30.11 15.92 -5.57
C ALA A 179 -30.75 17.17 -6.19
N GLY A 180 -31.82 17.67 -5.57
CA GLY A 180 -32.55 18.86 -6.02
C GLY A 180 -33.63 18.62 -7.09
N GLU A 181 -33.77 17.39 -7.59
CA GLU A 181 -34.88 16.95 -8.45
C GLU A 181 -35.90 16.17 -7.59
N GLU A 182 -36.50 16.85 -6.59
CA GLU A 182 -37.64 16.30 -5.83
C GLU A 182 -38.94 16.53 -6.62
N LYS A 183 -39.29 15.59 -7.49
CA LYS A 183 -40.70 15.30 -7.78
C LYS A 183 -41.03 13.93 -7.19
N GLU A 184 -42.16 13.85 -6.49
CA GLU A 184 -42.70 12.57 -6.02
C GLU A 184 -42.72 11.55 -7.17
N GLY A 185 -41.87 10.52 -7.07
CA GLY A 185 -41.82 9.40 -8.02
C GLY A 185 -40.69 9.39 -9.07
N GLU A 186 -39.78 10.37 -9.11
CA GLU A 186 -38.67 10.41 -10.11
C GLU A 186 -37.39 9.63 -9.71
N GLY A 187 -37.36 8.97 -8.54
CA GLY A 187 -36.21 8.15 -8.11
C GLY A 187 -36.18 6.74 -8.70
N THR A 188 -34.99 6.25 -9.04
CA THR A 188 -34.78 4.86 -9.49
C THR A 188 -34.74 3.93 -8.28
N LYS A 189 -35.67 2.97 -8.24
CA LYS A 189 -35.64 1.86 -7.28
C LYS A 189 -34.67 0.78 -7.78
N VAL A 190 -33.62 0.53 -7.03
CA VAL A 190 -32.62 -0.51 -7.28
C VAL A 190 -32.86 -1.67 -6.33
N GLU A 191 -33.08 -2.87 -6.87
CA GLU A 191 -33.22 -4.07 -6.04
C GLU A 191 -31.86 -4.56 -5.57
N GLY A 192 -31.75 -4.89 -4.27
CA GLY A 192 -30.55 -5.53 -3.74
C GLY A 192 -30.53 -7.00 -4.12
N TYR A 193 -29.40 -7.53 -4.57
CA TYR A 193 -29.22 -8.97 -4.71
C TYR A 193 -28.13 -9.47 -3.77
N CYS A 194 -28.30 -10.70 -3.30
CA CYS A 194 -27.45 -11.30 -2.27
C CYS A 194 -26.14 -11.78 -2.91
N LEU A 195 -24.99 -11.37 -2.37
CA LEU A 195 -23.66 -11.88 -2.74
C LEU A 195 -23.29 -13.10 -1.90
N TYR A 196 -23.58 -13.03 -0.61
CA TYR A 196 -23.27 -14.06 0.38
C TYR A 196 -24.26 -13.96 1.53
N SER A 197 -24.71 -15.09 2.06
CA SER A 197 -25.60 -15.11 3.21
C SER A 197 -25.34 -16.35 4.04
N ASP A 198 -25.19 -16.19 5.35
CA ASP A 198 -25.12 -17.29 6.30
C ASP A 198 -26.04 -16.97 7.50
N PRO A 199 -26.20 -17.88 8.49
CA PRO A 199 -27.08 -17.63 9.63
C PRO A 199 -26.77 -16.35 10.44
N ARG A 200 -25.56 -15.80 10.34
CA ARG A 200 -25.11 -14.61 11.05
C ARG A 200 -25.44 -13.34 10.28
N ASN A 201 -25.14 -13.31 8.97
CA ASN A 201 -25.22 -12.10 8.15
C ASN A 201 -25.57 -12.35 6.68
N THR A 202 -26.22 -11.36 6.06
CA THR A 202 -26.51 -11.31 4.63
C THR A 202 -25.86 -10.09 3.99
N PHE A 203 -25.14 -10.30 2.88
CA PHE A 203 -24.43 -9.28 2.11
C PHE A 203 -25.22 -8.94 0.85
N TRP A 204 -25.73 -7.72 0.79
CA TRP A 204 -26.52 -7.19 -0.31
C TRP A 204 -25.69 -6.23 -1.14
N ARG A 205 -25.74 -6.40 -2.46
CA ARG A 205 -25.20 -5.44 -3.43
C ARG A 205 -26.34 -4.78 -4.19
N PHE A 206 -26.21 -3.47 -4.39
CA PHE A 206 -27.07 -2.66 -5.25
C PHE A 206 -26.21 -2.09 -6.37
N ASP A 207 -26.55 -2.39 -7.62
CA ASP A 207 -25.83 -1.86 -8.78
C ASP A 207 -26.35 -0.47 -9.13
N LEU A 208 -25.43 0.50 -9.21
CA LEU A 208 -25.75 1.87 -9.54
C LEU A 208 -25.29 2.16 -10.96
N THR A 209 -26.18 2.72 -11.76
CA THR A 209 -25.89 3.24 -13.11
C THR A 209 -26.41 4.67 -13.17
N VAL A 210 -25.52 5.60 -13.46
CA VAL A 210 -25.78 7.03 -13.41
C VAL A 210 -25.27 7.68 -14.71
N GLU A 211 -26.13 8.44 -15.37
CA GLU A 211 -25.75 9.24 -16.52
C GLU A 211 -25.02 10.51 -16.06
N MET A 212 -23.84 10.75 -16.61
CA MET A 212 -23.02 11.92 -16.31
C MET A 212 -23.52 13.14 -17.09
N GLY A 213 -23.64 14.28 -16.40
CA GLY A 213 -24.03 15.54 -17.02
C GLY A 213 -22.87 16.42 -17.51
N GLU A 214 -23.22 17.57 -18.08
CA GLU A 214 -22.26 18.64 -18.44
C GLU A 214 -21.70 19.39 -17.22
N ARG A 215 -22.23 19.11 -16.03
CA ARG A 215 -21.79 19.68 -14.75
C ARG A 215 -21.67 18.56 -13.74
N GLU A 216 -20.87 18.80 -12.71
CA GLU A 216 -20.81 17.92 -11.55
C GLU A 216 -22.20 17.77 -10.91
N GLN A 217 -22.54 16.53 -10.56
CA GLN A 217 -23.85 16.16 -10.04
C GLN A 217 -23.71 15.48 -8.69
N LYS A 218 -24.54 15.88 -7.74
CA LYS A 218 -24.75 15.14 -6.49
C LYS A 218 -25.90 14.16 -6.69
N TRP A 219 -25.66 12.92 -6.32
CA TRP A 219 -26.64 11.84 -6.27
C TRP A 219 -26.89 11.45 -4.82
N GLU A 220 -28.13 11.17 -4.49
CA GLU A 220 -28.58 10.80 -3.16
C GLU A 220 -29.23 9.43 -3.17
N TYR A 221 -29.00 8.67 -2.11
CA TYR A 221 -29.61 7.37 -1.96
C TYR A 221 -30.04 7.08 -0.53
N GLU A 222 -31.13 6.34 -0.42
CA GLU A 222 -31.69 5.86 0.83
C GLU A 222 -32.01 4.35 0.74
N LEU A 223 -32.06 3.71 1.91
CA LEU A 223 -32.37 2.29 2.04
C LEU A 223 -33.64 2.15 2.91
N PRO A 224 -34.84 2.29 2.31
CA PRO A 224 -36.10 2.29 3.05
C PRO A 224 -36.37 0.96 3.76
N GLY A 225 -37.02 1.03 4.91
CA GLY A 225 -37.41 -0.14 5.70
C GLY A 225 -36.29 -0.77 6.53
N LEU A 226 -35.06 -0.23 6.46
CA LEU A 226 -33.92 -0.70 7.24
C LEU A 226 -33.70 0.06 8.54
N ARG A 227 -33.13 -0.63 9.52
CA ARG A 227 -32.81 -0.11 10.86
C ARG A 227 -31.31 -0.12 11.08
N TYR A 228 -30.74 1.08 11.23
CA TYR A 228 -29.33 1.25 11.59
C TYR A 228 -29.15 1.21 13.10
N LYS A 229 -28.12 0.50 13.58
CA LYS A 229 -27.73 0.54 15.00
C LYS A 229 -27.22 1.91 15.42
N SER A 230 -26.40 2.53 14.56
CA SER A 230 -25.87 3.87 14.82
C SER A 230 -26.94 4.92 14.58
N GLN A 231 -27.13 5.81 15.56
CA GLN A 231 -27.98 6.99 15.43
C GLN A 231 -27.30 8.12 14.62
N THR A 232 -25.97 8.07 14.46
CA THR A 232 -25.20 9.10 13.74
C THR A 232 -25.16 8.87 12.23
N LYS A 233 -25.52 7.67 11.76
CA LYS A 233 -25.52 7.36 10.33
C LYS A 233 -26.63 8.14 9.62
N PRO A 234 -26.33 8.81 8.50
CA PRO A 234 -27.33 9.57 7.77
C PRO A 234 -28.35 8.61 7.15
N ARG A 235 -29.62 9.03 7.17
CA ARG A 235 -30.72 8.28 6.52
C ARG A 235 -30.64 8.36 5.00
N VAL A 236 -30.22 9.51 4.49
CA VAL A 236 -29.94 9.77 3.08
C VAL A 236 -28.45 10.00 2.94
N ASN A 237 -27.79 9.15 2.16
CA ASN A 237 -26.38 9.30 1.80
C ASN A 237 -26.29 10.03 0.47
N GLY A 238 -25.16 10.68 0.18
CA GLY A 238 -24.94 11.30 -1.12
C GLY A 238 -23.51 11.17 -1.58
N PHE A 239 -23.33 11.07 -2.90
CA PHE A 239 -22.04 10.99 -3.57
C PHE A 239 -22.03 11.91 -4.79
N TYR A 240 -20.84 12.16 -5.34
CA TYR A 240 -20.65 13.12 -6.42
C TYR A 240 -20.07 12.44 -7.66
N VAL A 241 -20.65 12.75 -8.81
CA VAL A 241 -20.22 12.30 -10.13
C VAL A 241 -19.69 13.52 -10.90
N PRO A 242 -18.48 13.46 -11.47
CA PRO A 242 -17.93 14.60 -12.22
C PRO A 242 -18.75 14.88 -13.48
N ALA A 243 -18.54 16.07 -14.05
CA ALA A 243 -19.02 16.33 -15.41
C ALA A 243 -18.33 15.37 -16.40
N VAL A 244 -18.99 15.04 -17.52
CA VAL A 244 -18.42 14.16 -18.56
C VAL A 244 -17.07 14.65 -19.09
N THR A 245 -16.88 15.97 -19.15
CA THR A 245 -15.64 16.61 -19.62
C THR A 245 -14.56 16.76 -18.55
N GLU A 246 -14.81 16.31 -17.31
CA GLU A 246 -13.92 16.52 -16.17
C GLU A 246 -13.32 15.20 -15.66
N SER A 247 -12.10 15.28 -15.14
CA SER A 247 -11.47 14.16 -14.43
C SER A 247 -11.93 14.11 -12.97
N MET A 248 -11.85 12.93 -12.36
CA MET A 248 -12.21 12.76 -10.95
C MET A 248 -11.25 13.51 -10.02
N ARG A 249 -11.79 13.97 -8.87
CA ARG A 249 -10.99 14.45 -7.74
C ARG A 249 -10.78 13.27 -6.81
N ILE A 250 -9.52 12.98 -6.54
CA ILE A 250 -9.09 11.74 -5.93
C ILE A 250 -8.61 12.04 -4.51
N MET A 251 -9.14 11.29 -3.54
CA MET A 251 -8.53 11.14 -2.22
C MET A 251 -7.76 9.81 -2.20
N PHE A 252 -6.56 9.77 -1.63
CA PHE A 252 -5.75 8.56 -1.51
C PHE A 252 -5.31 8.34 -0.06
N HIS A 253 -5.40 7.09 0.41
CA HIS A 253 -4.95 6.68 1.75
C HIS A 253 -4.42 5.24 1.77
N SER A 254 -3.71 4.88 2.84
CA SER A 254 -3.26 3.53 3.17
C SER A 254 -3.23 3.33 4.69
N CYS A 255 -3.10 2.08 5.15
CA CYS A 255 -2.85 1.75 6.56
C CYS A 255 -3.91 2.34 7.49
N ASN A 256 -5.16 2.00 7.20
CA ASN A 256 -6.36 2.41 7.90
C ASN A 256 -6.69 1.40 9.00
N GLY A 257 -5.87 1.32 10.03
CA GLY A 257 -6.13 0.55 11.25
C GLY A 257 -4.96 0.63 12.22
N PHE A 258 -5.04 -0.10 13.32
CA PHE A 258 -3.99 -0.09 14.35
C PHE A 258 -3.29 -1.44 14.44
N SER A 259 -1.96 -1.42 14.46
CA SER A 259 -1.16 -2.60 14.76
C SER A 259 -1.41 -3.08 16.18
N VAL A 260 -1.27 -4.39 16.41
CA VAL A 260 -1.48 -5.01 17.72
C VAL A 260 -0.65 -4.34 18.81
N GLY A 261 -1.31 -4.04 19.94
CA GLY A 261 -0.67 -3.42 21.11
C GLY A 261 -0.49 -1.91 21.01
N THR A 262 -1.03 -1.27 19.96
CA THR A 262 -1.11 0.19 19.88
C THR A 262 -2.18 0.72 20.82
N ASP A 263 -1.83 1.74 21.59
CA ASP A 263 -2.80 2.51 22.38
C ASP A 263 -3.58 3.44 21.45
N GLU A 264 -4.79 3.03 21.05
CA GLU A 264 -5.62 3.77 20.09
C GLU A 264 -6.04 5.17 20.62
N GLU A 265 -6.16 5.33 21.94
CA GLU A 265 -6.55 6.60 22.57
C GLU A 265 -5.42 7.63 22.45
N ALA A 266 -4.16 7.20 22.52
CA ALA A 266 -2.99 8.06 22.32
C ALA A 266 -2.90 8.69 20.91
N TYR A 267 -3.70 8.19 19.96
CA TYR A 267 -3.81 8.69 18.59
C TYR A 267 -5.21 9.21 18.26
N SER A 268 -6.07 9.44 19.26
CA SER A 268 -7.44 9.94 19.05
C SER A 268 -8.27 9.10 18.05
N GLY A 269 -8.01 7.78 18.00
CA GLY A 269 -8.64 6.88 17.04
C GLY A 269 -8.42 7.28 15.58
N ALA A 270 -9.47 7.16 14.76
CA ALA A 270 -9.43 7.42 13.31
C ALA A 270 -9.68 8.89 12.95
N CYS A 271 -9.14 9.85 13.72
CA CYS A 271 -9.54 11.27 13.66
C CYS A 271 -9.29 11.97 12.31
N LEU A 272 -8.29 11.55 11.51
CA LEU A 272 -8.00 12.17 10.21
C LEU A 272 -9.16 12.06 9.21
N TRP A 273 -10.04 11.06 9.36
CA TRP A 273 -11.25 10.97 8.54
C TRP A 273 -12.18 12.17 8.75
N LYS A 274 -12.10 12.88 9.88
CA LYS A 274 -12.82 14.15 10.05
C LYS A 274 -12.31 15.21 9.07
N ASP A 275 -11.00 15.28 8.81
CA ASP A 275 -10.46 16.21 7.83
C ASP A 275 -10.81 15.82 6.40
N VAL A 276 -10.80 14.52 6.10
CA VAL A 276 -11.29 14.00 4.83
C VAL A 276 -12.73 14.47 4.60
N MET A 277 -13.61 14.33 5.60
CA MET A 277 -15.01 14.76 5.47
C MET A 277 -15.16 16.28 5.37
N ARG A 278 -14.36 17.08 6.09
CA ARG A 278 -14.36 18.56 5.92
C ARG A 278 -13.96 18.95 4.50
N ARG A 279 -12.90 18.36 3.97
CA ARG A 279 -12.43 18.63 2.60
C ARG A 279 -13.44 18.18 1.55
N HIS A 280 -14.07 17.02 1.76
CA HIS A 280 -15.15 16.55 0.90
C HIS A 280 -16.35 17.52 0.91
N GLN A 281 -16.68 18.12 2.06
CA GLN A 281 -17.73 19.12 2.15
C GLN A 281 -17.37 20.44 1.44
N GLU A 282 -16.11 20.87 1.52
CA GLU A 282 -15.62 22.09 0.84
C GLU A 282 -15.55 21.91 -0.69
N ARG A 283 -15.00 20.78 -1.14
CA ARG A 283 -14.87 20.43 -2.55
C ARG A 283 -14.93 18.89 -2.69
N PRO A 284 -16.07 18.34 -3.15
CA PRO A 284 -16.32 16.90 -3.10
C PRO A 284 -15.26 16.06 -3.81
N PHE A 285 -14.81 14.99 -3.16
CA PHE A 285 -14.09 13.91 -3.81
C PHE A 285 -15.07 13.08 -4.65
N HIS A 286 -14.62 12.68 -5.84
CA HIS A 286 -15.38 11.77 -6.71
C HIS A 286 -15.04 10.30 -6.43
N VAL A 287 -13.83 10.05 -5.92
CA VAL A 287 -13.34 8.72 -5.60
C VAL A 287 -12.34 8.78 -4.45
N MET A 288 -12.35 7.79 -3.57
CA MET A 288 -11.27 7.49 -2.64
C MET A 288 -10.55 6.21 -3.04
N ILE A 289 -9.23 6.23 -2.99
CA ILE A 289 -8.37 5.12 -3.38
C ILE A 289 -7.69 4.57 -2.13
N GLY A 290 -7.94 3.31 -1.80
CA GLY A 290 -7.28 2.57 -0.73
C GLY A 290 -6.09 1.78 -1.27
N GLY A 291 -4.88 2.13 -0.83
CA GLY A 291 -3.65 1.49 -1.28
C GLY A 291 -3.21 0.28 -0.46
N GLY A 292 -4.12 -0.50 0.10
CA GLY A 292 -3.77 -1.58 1.04
C GLY A 292 -3.92 -1.23 2.52
N ASP A 293 -3.99 -2.28 3.35
CA ASP A 293 -4.23 -2.19 4.79
C ASP A 293 -5.49 -1.38 5.12
N GLN A 294 -6.59 -1.65 4.42
CA GLN A 294 -7.87 -1.01 4.74
C GLN A 294 -8.37 -1.40 6.13
N ILE A 295 -7.86 -2.53 6.64
CA ILE A 295 -8.11 -3.12 7.95
C ILE A 295 -6.87 -3.90 8.42
N TYR A 296 -6.69 -4.03 9.75
CA TYR A 296 -5.63 -4.85 10.35
C TYR A 296 -6.23 -6.10 11.00
N ASN A 297 -5.88 -7.28 10.49
CA ASN A 297 -6.37 -8.57 10.98
C ASN A 297 -5.37 -9.30 11.89
N ASP A 298 -4.20 -8.73 12.17
CA ASP A 298 -3.11 -9.40 12.89
C ASP A 298 -3.47 -9.83 14.31
N GLY A 299 -4.45 -9.17 14.92
CA GLY A 299 -4.96 -9.54 16.24
C GLY A 299 -5.42 -11.01 16.33
N ILE A 300 -5.71 -11.65 15.19
CA ILE A 300 -6.07 -13.06 15.09
C ILE A 300 -5.04 -13.99 15.75
N ARG A 301 -3.76 -13.61 15.75
CA ARG A 301 -2.65 -14.38 16.31
C ARG A 301 -2.43 -14.17 17.81
N VAL A 302 -2.96 -13.08 18.37
CA VAL A 302 -2.72 -12.68 19.77
C VAL A 302 -3.94 -12.93 20.64
N GLN A 303 -5.10 -12.44 20.21
CA GLN A 303 -6.36 -12.55 20.94
C GLN A 303 -7.38 -13.44 20.21
N GLY A 304 -7.10 -13.79 18.96
CA GLY A 304 -7.98 -14.62 18.14
C GLY A 304 -7.67 -16.12 18.20
N PRO A 305 -8.33 -16.89 17.31
CA PRO A 305 -8.27 -18.36 17.28
C PRO A 305 -6.86 -18.92 17.02
N LEU A 306 -5.98 -18.16 16.37
CA LEU A 306 -4.63 -18.62 16.05
C LEU A 306 -3.65 -18.53 17.22
N ARG A 307 -4.06 -17.98 18.37
CA ARG A 307 -3.19 -17.84 19.55
C ARG A 307 -2.49 -19.15 19.94
N LYS A 308 -3.21 -20.28 19.88
CA LYS A 308 -2.65 -21.61 20.20
C LYS A 308 -1.55 -22.00 19.23
N TRP A 309 -1.76 -21.79 17.93
CA TRP A 309 -0.78 -22.05 16.89
C TRP A 309 0.45 -21.16 17.02
N THR A 310 0.25 -19.86 17.25
CA THR A 310 1.33 -18.89 17.46
C THR A 310 2.18 -19.21 18.70
N ALA A 311 1.57 -19.75 19.77
CA ALA A 311 2.28 -20.15 20.98
C ALA A 311 3.18 -21.40 20.80
N ILE A 312 3.10 -22.12 19.67
CA ILE A 312 3.92 -23.32 19.43
C ILE A 312 5.37 -22.90 19.19
N GLY A 313 6.26 -23.10 20.16
CA GLY A 313 7.67 -22.73 20.03
C GLY A 313 8.52 -23.63 19.12
N ASN A 314 8.04 -24.82 18.75
CA ASN A 314 8.76 -25.73 17.85
C ASN A 314 8.37 -25.45 16.38
N PRO A 315 9.31 -25.01 15.51
CA PRO A 315 8.98 -24.60 14.13
C PRO A 315 8.36 -25.72 13.28
N LYS A 316 8.82 -26.97 13.44
CA LYS A 316 8.27 -28.12 12.73
C LYS A 316 6.83 -28.37 13.14
N LYS A 317 6.54 -28.44 14.45
CA LYS A 317 5.18 -28.62 14.97
C LYS A 317 4.24 -27.48 14.58
N ARG A 318 4.75 -26.24 14.53
CA ARG A 318 3.98 -25.07 14.10
C ARG A 318 3.61 -25.17 12.63
N ARG A 319 4.56 -25.55 11.77
CA ARG A 319 4.34 -25.73 10.33
C ARG A 319 3.42 -26.91 10.02
N GLU A 320 3.47 -27.98 10.81
CA GLU A 320 2.63 -29.18 10.64
C GLU A 320 1.27 -29.07 11.36
N TYR A 321 0.95 -27.90 11.92
CA TYR A 321 -0.30 -27.70 12.63
C TYR A 321 -1.48 -27.66 11.64
N PRO A 322 -2.52 -28.49 11.83
CA PRO A 322 -3.63 -28.59 10.89
C PRO A 322 -4.52 -27.34 10.95
N PHE A 323 -5.27 -27.09 9.88
CA PHE A 323 -6.30 -26.05 9.80
C PHE A 323 -7.66 -26.70 9.50
N PRO A 324 -8.27 -27.40 10.46
CA PRO A 324 -9.53 -28.10 10.24
C PRO A 324 -10.70 -27.11 10.08
N GLU A 325 -11.85 -27.61 9.63
CA GLU A 325 -13.06 -26.81 9.45
C GLU A 325 -13.45 -26.00 10.70
N SER A 326 -13.27 -26.57 11.91
CA SER A 326 -13.56 -25.85 13.16
C SER A 326 -12.65 -24.63 13.38
N LEU A 327 -11.35 -24.73 13.07
CA LEU A 327 -10.45 -23.58 13.16
C LEU A 327 -10.76 -22.55 12.07
N ARG A 328 -11.15 -23.03 10.88
CA ARG A 328 -11.61 -22.16 9.79
C ARG A 328 -12.88 -21.39 10.19
N GLU A 329 -13.85 -22.03 10.85
CA GLU A 329 -15.06 -21.38 11.40
C GLU A 329 -14.70 -20.26 12.38
N GLU A 330 -13.81 -20.54 13.34
CA GLU A 330 -13.37 -19.54 14.31
C GLU A 330 -12.64 -18.36 13.64
N CYS A 331 -11.80 -18.63 12.63
CA CYS A 331 -11.12 -17.58 11.87
C CYS A 331 -12.14 -16.75 11.07
N ASP A 332 -13.05 -17.39 10.36
CA ASP A 332 -14.08 -16.71 9.57
C ASP A 332 -14.99 -15.82 10.40
N ASP A 333 -15.36 -16.26 11.61
CA ASP A 333 -16.08 -15.44 12.59
C ASP A 333 -15.24 -14.24 13.08
N TYR A 334 -13.95 -14.44 13.33
CA TYR A 334 -13.03 -13.36 13.70
C TYR A 334 -12.96 -12.27 12.61
N TYR A 335 -12.72 -12.66 11.36
CA TYR A 335 -12.61 -11.70 10.25
C TYR A 335 -13.95 -10.98 10.03
N LEU A 336 -15.09 -11.69 10.01
CA LEU A 336 -16.41 -11.07 9.89
C LEU A 336 -16.64 -9.99 10.94
N LYS A 337 -16.38 -10.32 12.21
CA LYS A 337 -16.54 -9.38 13.33
C LYS A 337 -15.61 -8.19 13.22
N ASN A 338 -14.35 -8.40 12.83
CA ASN A 338 -13.39 -7.32 12.67
C ASN A 338 -13.80 -6.37 11.53
N TYR A 339 -14.21 -6.91 10.38
CA TYR A 339 -14.71 -6.12 9.26
C TYR A 339 -15.97 -5.32 9.63
N ILE A 340 -16.97 -5.94 10.27
CA ILE A 340 -18.18 -5.24 10.74
C ILE A 340 -17.83 -4.12 11.72
N ARG A 341 -16.94 -4.37 12.70
CA ARG A 341 -16.48 -3.38 13.66
C ARG A 341 -15.78 -2.21 12.95
N TRP A 342 -14.79 -2.52 12.13
CA TRP A 342 -13.88 -1.51 11.57
C TRP A 342 -14.57 -0.64 10.51
N TYR A 343 -15.25 -1.24 9.53
CA TYR A 343 -16.04 -0.49 8.53
C TYR A 343 -17.31 0.14 9.12
N GLY A 344 -17.68 -0.24 10.35
CA GLY A 344 -18.74 0.40 11.14
C GLY A 344 -18.26 1.57 12.00
N THR A 345 -16.95 1.84 12.08
CA THR A 345 -16.36 2.86 12.95
C THR A 345 -16.43 4.25 12.33
N GLU A 346 -16.96 5.24 13.05
CA GLU A 346 -16.96 6.64 12.62
C GLU A 346 -15.61 7.32 12.88
N PRO A 347 -15.13 8.24 12.01
CA PRO A 347 -15.81 8.81 10.84
C PRO A 347 -15.65 8.01 9.54
N PHE A 348 -14.90 6.91 9.55
CA PHE A 348 -14.63 6.10 8.36
C PHE A 348 -15.91 5.52 7.75
N ALA A 349 -16.87 5.10 8.58
CA ALA A 349 -18.17 4.61 8.13
C ALA A 349 -18.96 5.68 7.35
N ALA A 350 -18.99 6.93 7.82
CA ALA A 350 -19.62 8.04 7.09
C ALA A 350 -18.93 8.33 5.74
N ALA A 351 -17.60 8.24 5.68
CA ALA A 351 -16.86 8.40 4.43
C ALA A 351 -17.20 7.29 3.42
N ASN A 352 -17.25 6.03 3.85
CA ASN A 352 -17.63 4.89 3.01
C ASN A 352 -19.06 5.00 2.45
N GLY A 353 -19.97 5.71 3.12
CA GLY A 353 -21.32 5.95 2.60
C GLY A 353 -21.38 7.05 1.53
N GLN A 354 -20.36 7.89 1.42
CA GLN A 354 -20.44 9.15 0.64
C GLN A 354 -19.36 9.29 -0.45
N ILE A 355 -18.22 8.61 -0.29
CA ILE A 355 -17.09 8.69 -1.22
C ILE A 355 -16.89 7.31 -1.85
N PRO A 356 -17.18 7.13 -3.16
CA PRO A 356 -16.98 5.86 -3.85
C PRO A 356 -15.53 5.37 -3.73
N GLN A 357 -15.33 4.13 -3.28
CA GLN A 357 -13.99 3.57 -3.09
C GLN A 357 -13.50 2.70 -4.26
N ILE A 358 -12.18 2.66 -4.45
CA ILE A 358 -11.43 1.65 -5.21
C ILE A 358 -10.26 1.19 -4.35
N ASN A 359 -10.13 -0.12 -4.10
CA ASN A 359 -9.09 -0.63 -3.21
C ASN A 359 -8.31 -1.79 -3.83
N ILE A 360 -7.02 -1.87 -3.48
CA ILE A 360 -6.26 -3.13 -3.47
C ILE A 360 -5.98 -3.49 -2.02
N TRP A 361 -5.84 -4.78 -1.71
CA TRP A 361 -5.37 -5.22 -0.39
C TRP A 361 -3.84 -5.25 -0.27
N ASP A 362 -3.37 -5.24 0.97
CA ASP A 362 -1.98 -5.53 1.35
C ASP A 362 -1.93 -6.64 2.41
N ASP A 363 -0.81 -6.86 3.08
CA ASP A 363 -0.65 -8.00 3.98
C ASP A 363 -1.51 -7.91 5.25
N HIS A 364 -1.70 -6.76 5.88
CA HIS A 364 -2.50 -6.68 7.11
C HIS A 364 -4.00 -6.91 6.88
N ASP A 365 -4.49 -6.83 5.63
CA ASP A 365 -5.81 -7.33 5.24
C ASP A 365 -5.92 -8.85 5.45
N ILE A 366 -4.80 -9.57 5.43
CA ILE A 366 -4.64 -11.00 5.68
C ILE A 366 -3.99 -11.21 7.06
N ILE A 367 -2.66 -11.14 7.11
CA ILE A 367 -1.81 -11.16 8.28
C ILE A 367 -0.47 -10.55 7.86
N ASP A 368 0.12 -9.76 8.75
CA ASP A 368 1.47 -9.19 8.67
C ASP A 368 2.48 -10.12 7.95
N GLY A 369 3.16 -9.60 6.93
CA GLY A 369 4.19 -10.29 6.15
C GLY A 369 3.70 -11.38 5.18
N PHE A 370 2.39 -11.49 4.92
CA PHE A 370 1.86 -12.53 4.03
C PHE A 370 2.48 -12.44 2.62
N GLY A 371 3.08 -13.56 2.19
CA GLY A 371 3.77 -13.67 0.90
C GLY A 371 5.30 -13.56 1.00
N SER A 372 5.82 -13.12 2.13
CA SER A 372 7.25 -12.80 2.29
C SER A 372 8.01 -13.78 3.18
N TYR A 373 7.29 -14.62 3.93
CA TYR A 373 7.89 -15.74 4.64
C TYR A 373 8.46 -16.80 3.70
N VAL A 374 9.32 -17.66 4.25
CA VAL A 374 9.87 -18.80 3.52
C VAL A 374 8.76 -19.70 2.99
N ASN A 375 8.94 -20.18 1.75
CA ASN A 375 7.92 -20.91 1.01
C ASN A 375 7.33 -22.12 1.76
N ASP A 376 8.16 -22.89 2.46
CA ASP A 376 7.69 -24.05 3.23
C ASP A 376 6.78 -23.66 4.41
N PHE A 377 6.95 -22.46 4.96
CA PHE A 377 6.08 -21.93 6.00
C PHE A 377 4.79 -21.36 5.41
N MET A 378 4.88 -20.61 4.30
CA MET A 378 3.71 -20.11 3.56
C MET A 378 2.79 -21.23 3.05
N LYS A 379 3.32 -22.43 2.78
CA LYS A 379 2.55 -23.60 2.35
C LYS A 379 1.86 -24.37 3.47
N CYS A 380 2.09 -24.04 4.74
CA CYS A 380 1.42 -24.74 5.83
C CYS A 380 -0.09 -24.52 5.81
N ASP A 381 -0.82 -25.45 6.43
CA ASP A 381 -2.28 -25.46 6.41
C ASP A 381 -2.88 -24.17 6.98
N VAL A 382 -2.26 -23.59 8.02
CA VAL A 382 -2.71 -22.34 8.63
C VAL A 382 -2.62 -21.15 7.66
N PHE A 383 -1.47 -20.96 6.98
CA PHE A 383 -1.31 -19.84 6.04
C PHE A 383 -2.25 -19.96 4.83
N ARG A 384 -2.44 -21.17 4.32
CA ARG A 384 -3.39 -21.43 3.23
C ARG A 384 -4.83 -21.17 3.67
N GLY A 385 -5.18 -21.60 4.89
CA GLY A 385 -6.48 -21.40 5.50
C GLY A 385 -6.83 -19.92 5.69
N ILE A 386 -5.97 -19.17 6.36
CA ILE A 386 -6.19 -17.74 6.61
C ILE A 386 -6.20 -16.93 5.32
N GLY A 387 -5.36 -17.28 4.33
CA GLY A 387 -5.34 -16.62 3.02
C GLY A 387 -6.71 -16.73 2.32
N GLY A 388 -7.33 -17.91 2.36
CA GLY A 388 -8.68 -18.12 1.83
C GLY A 388 -9.76 -17.36 2.60
N VAL A 389 -9.72 -17.37 3.93
CA VAL A 389 -10.68 -16.64 4.78
C VAL A 389 -10.57 -15.13 4.58
N ALA A 390 -9.36 -14.58 4.54
CA ALA A 390 -9.13 -13.16 4.28
C ALA A 390 -9.64 -12.74 2.90
N HIS A 391 -9.33 -13.54 1.87
CA HIS A 391 -9.75 -13.28 0.50
C HIS A 391 -11.29 -13.21 0.35
N LYS A 392 -12.03 -14.06 1.09
CA LYS A 392 -13.51 -13.98 1.14
C LYS A 392 -13.99 -12.57 1.55
N TYR A 393 -13.43 -12.01 2.62
CA TYR A 393 -13.87 -10.70 3.12
C TYR A 393 -13.32 -9.53 2.31
N TYR A 394 -12.13 -9.68 1.71
CA TYR A 394 -11.60 -8.76 0.71
C TYR A 394 -12.57 -8.59 -0.47
N LEU A 395 -13.03 -9.71 -1.06
CA LEU A 395 -13.99 -9.66 -2.17
C LEU A 395 -15.34 -9.05 -1.75
N LEU A 396 -15.86 -9.42 -0.58
CA LEU A 396 -17.14 -8.93 -0.10
C LEU A 396 -17.11 -7.41 0.20
N PHE A 397 -16.21 -6.97 1.08
CA PHE A 397 -16.19 -5.61 1.60
C PHE A 397 -15.52 -4.60 0.67
N GLN A 398 -14.46 -5.00 -0.03
CA GLN A 398 -13.64 -4.06 -0.80
C GLN A 398 -13.98 -4.05 -2.29
N HIS A 399 -14.48 -5.16 -2.85
CA HIS A 399 -14.83 -5.29 -4.27
C HIS A 399 -16.33 -5.42 -4.56
N HIS A 400 -17.13 -5.70 -3.52
CA HIS A 400 -18.55 -6.05 -3.64
C HIS A 400 -18.77 -7.20 -4.64
N LEU A 401 -17.96 -8.25 -4.50
CA LEU A 401 -18.02 -9.47 -5.30
C LEU A 401 -18.39 -10.67 -4.44
N ALA A 402 -18.99 -11.66 -5.08
CA ALA A 402 -19.26 -12.94 -4.44
C ALA A 402 -17.92 -13.65 -4.13
N PRO A 403 -17.75 -14.21 -2.93
CA PRO A 403 -16.54 -14.95 -2.57
C PRO A 403 -16.55 -16.36 -3.22
N PRO A 404 -15.42 -17.08 -3.16
CA PRO A 404 -15.39 -18.50 -3.49
C PRO A 404 -16.41 -19.30 -2.65
N PRO A 405 -17.01 -20.38 -3.21
CA PRO A 405 -18.01 -21.17 -2.48
C PRO A 405 -17.48 -21.87 -1.21
N SER A 406 -16.17 -22.12 -1.13
CA SER A 406 -15.50 -22.67 0.05
C SER A 406 -14.06 -22.18 0.11
N THR A 407 -13.46 -22.26 1.31
CA THR A 407 -12.07 -21.90 1.59
C THR A 407 -11.26 -23.11 2.05
N TYR A 408 -9.93 -22.96 2.16
CA TYR A 408 -9.04 -24.07 2.45
C TYR A 408 -9.23 -24.64 3.87
N THR A 409 -9.23 -25.96 3.96
CA THR A 409 -9.13 -26.70 5.24
C THR A 409 -8.21 -27.91 5.12
N SER A 410 -7.62 -28.38 6.21
CA SER A 410 -6.72 -29.55 6.18
C SER A 410 -7.48 -30.88 6.11
N ASP A 411 -8.76 -30.90 6.46
CA ASP A 411 -9.61 -32.08 6.64
C ASP A 411 -10.62 -32.31 5.49
N ALA A 412 -10.74 -31.39 4.51
CA ALA A 412 -11.61 -31.67 3.37
C ALA A 412 -11.08 -32.85 2.52
N VAL A 413 -12.02 -33.70 2.07
CA VAL A 413 -11.72 -34.85 1.21
C VAL A 413 -11.22 -34.35 -0.14
N ARG A 414 -9.91 -34.48 -0.39
CA ARG A 414 -9.31 -34.16 -1.70
C ARG A 414 -9.95 -35.01 -2.78
N ARG A 415 -10.71 -34.40 -3.70
CA ARG A 415 -11.01 -35.03 -4.99
C ARG A 415 -9.71 -35.04 -5.80
N ALA A 416 -9.36 -36.19 -6.36
CA ALA A 416 -8.01 -36.46 -6.83
C ALA A 416 -7.66 -35.66 -8.11
N GLY A 417 -6.71 -34.74 -7.98
CA GLY A 417 -5.99 -34.10 -9.10
C GLY A 417 -4.98 -33.06 -8.59
N PRO A 418 -3.71 -33.06 -9.01
CA PRO A 418 -2.74 -32.03 -8.63
C PRO A 418 -2.94 -30.68 -9.35
N GLU A 419 -3.82 -30.64 -10.36
CA GLU A 419 -4.11 -29.44 -11.17
C GLU A 419 -5.48 -28.81 -10.87
N GLU A 420 -6.35 -29.49 -10.12
CA GLU A 420 -7.57 -28.90 -9.59
C GLU A 420 -7.29 -28.47 -8.15
N GLY A 421 -7.79 -27.30 -7.72
CA GLY A 421 -7.70 -26.87 -6.33
C GLY A 421 -8.34 -27.89 -5.37
N GLN A 422 -8.52 -27.54 -4.10
CA GLN A 422 -9.16 -28.43 -3.12
C GLN A 422 -10.57 -28.93 -3.52
N GLY A 423 -11.17 -28.34 -4.56
CA GLY A 423 -12.56 -28.53 -4.92
C GLY A 423 -13.45 -27.75 -3.96
N ILE A 424 -14.76 -27.81 -4.22
CA ILE A 424 -15.73 -27.16 -3.33
C ILE A 424 -16.02 -28.11 -2.15
N ASP A 425 -15.82 -27.62 -0.92
CA ASP A 425 -16.24 -28.33 0.29
C ASP A 425 -17.75 -28.12 0.53
N PRO A 426 -18.60 -29.15 0.36
CA PRO A 426 -20.04 -29.04 0.59
C PRO A 426 -20.42 -28.61 2.00
N ASN A 427 -19.59 -28.91 3.00
CA ASN A 427 -19.88 -28.58 4.38
C ASN A 427 -19.93 -27.06 4.60
N GLN A 428 -19.03 -26.33 3.95
CA GLN A 428 -18.88 -24.88 4.13
C GLN A 428 -20.03 -24.06 3.49
N PHE A 429 -20.77 -24.63 2.54
CA PHE A 429 -21.92 -23.96 1.90
C PHE A 429 -23.26 -24.63 2.20
N MET A 430 -23.34 -25.57 3.15
CA MET A 430 -24.63 -26.22 3.49
C MET A 430 -25.66 -25.23 4.03
N THR A 431 -25.26 -24.31 4.90
CA THR A 431 -26.14 -23.34 5.55
C THR A 431 -26.02 -21.94 4.94
N ALA A 432 -25.08 -21.75 4.03
CA ALA A 432 -24.82 -20.49 3.38
C ALA A 432 -25.35 -20.47 1.93
N TYR A 433 -25.72 -19.28 1.48
CA TYR A 433 -25.88 -18.95 0.07
C TYR A 433 -24.63 -18.22 -0.41
N VAL A 434 -24.13 -18.61 -1.58
CA VAL A 434 -23.03 -17.92 -2.27
C VAL A 434 -23.50 -17.65 -3.69
N HIS A 435 -23.47 -16.38 -4.10
CA HIS A 435 -23.84 -16.01 -5.46
C HIS A 435 -22.81 -16.56 -6.46
N PRO A 436 -23.22 -16.97 -7.67
CA PRO A 436 -22.28 -17.32 -8.73
C PRO A 436 -21.24 -16.22 -8.98
N ARG A 437 -20.04 -16.63 -9.40
CA ARG A 437 -18.94 -15.70 -9.70
C ARG A 437 -19.40 -14.62 -10.68
N ILE A 438 -19.21 -13.37 -10.30
CA ILE A 438 -19.51 -12.21 -11.15
C ILE A 438 -18.25 -11.90 -11.95
N THR A 439 -18.37 -11.76 -13.27
CA THR A 439 -17.29 -11.28 -14.13
C THR A 439 -17.57 -9.85 -14.54
N GLU A 440 -16.58 -8.98 -14.37
CA GLU A 440 -16.69 -7.58 -14.74
C GLU A 440 -15.49 -7.10 -15.55
N PRO A 441 -15.70 -6.20 -16.52
CA PRO A 441 -14.67 -5.76 -17.45
C PRO A 441 -13.60 -4.88 -16.80
N GLY A 442 -13.82 -4.39 -15.58
CA GLY A 442 -12.84 -3.58 -14.82
C GLY A 442 -11.69 -4.41 -14.24
N TYR A 443 -11.78 -5.74 -14.23
CA TYR A 443 -10.74 -6.60 -13.67
C TYR A 443 -9.82 -7.19 -14.73
N VAL A 444 -8.53 -7.23 -14.44
CA VAL A 444 -7.51 -7.99 -15.16
C VAL A 444 -7.04 -9.11 -14.25
N ASN A 445 -7.75 -10.24 -14.30
CA ASN A 445 -7.46 -11.37 -13.41
C ASN A 445 -6.18 -12.10 -13.83
N GLY A 446 -5.34 -12.49 -12.87
CA GLY A 446 -4.18 -13.34 -13.13
C GLY A 446 -4.56 -14.63 -13.84
N LEU A 447 -3.72 -15.14 -14.73
CA LEU A 447 -4.04 -16.35 -15.51
C LEU A 447 -3.97 -17.64 -14.69
N LYS A 448 -3.22 -17.62 -13.59
CA LYS A 448 -3.00 -18.77 -12.70
C LYS A 448 -3.42 -18.40 -11.28
N PRO A 449 -3.89 -19.37 -10.49
CA PRO A 449 -4.07 -19.17 -9.05
C PRO A 449 -2.74 -18.85 -8.37
N GLY A 450 -2.81 -18.10 -7.28
CA GLY A 450 -1.69 -17.82 -6.40
C GLY A 450 -1.16 -19.08 -5.71
N PRO A 451 0.10 -19.06 -5.23
CA PRO A 451 0.76 -20.23 -4.65
C PRO A 451 0.26 -20.56 -3.23
N TYR A 452 -0.28 -19.57 -2.52
CA TYR A 452 -0.69 -19.69 -1.12
C TYR A 452 -2.19 -19.41 -0.94
N VAL A 453 -2.69 -18.39 -1.63
CA VAL A 453 -4.11 -18.15 -1.86
C VAL A 453 -4.45 -18.80 -3.19
N SER A 454 -5.18 -19.92 -3.19
CA SER A 454 -5.51 -20.69 -4.40
C SER A 454 -6.58 -20.01 -5.28
N GLU A 455 -6.49 -18.68 -5.40
CA GLU A 455 -7.38 -17.79 -6.13
C GLU A 455 -6.57 -16.96 -7.14
N HIS A 456 -7.25 -16.34 -8.10
CA HIS A 456 -6.60 -15.50 -9.10
C HIS A 456 -6.42 -14.08 -8.57
N SER A 457 -5.29 -13.44 -8.89
CA SER A 457 -5.07 -12.03 -8.54
C SER A 457 -6.13 -11.13 -9.17
N HIS A 458 -6.62 -10.14 -8.43
CA HIS A 458 -7.66 -9.20 -8.89
C HIS A 458 -7.05 -7.82 -9.15
N ASN A 459 -6.40 -7.66 -10.31
CA ASN A 459 -5.89 -6.35 -10.75
C ASN A 459 -7.03 -5.52 -11.34
N LEU A 460 -6.94 -4.21 -11.22
CA LEU A 460 -8.01 -3.28 -11.58
C LEU A 460 -7.60 -2.37 -12.74
N TYR A 461 -8.53 -2.08 -13.62
CA TYR A 461 -8.47 -0.97 -14.57
C TYR A 461 -9.77 -0.16 -14.54
N ALA A 462 -9.65 1.15 -14.48
CA ALA A 462 -10.79 2.07 -14.64
C ALA A 462 -10.35 3.40 -15.25
N ARG A 463 -11.25 4.08 -15.95
CA ARG A 463 -11.10 5.54 -16.21
C ARG A 463 -11.56 6.31 -14.99
N LEU A 464 -10.87 7.36 -14.60
CA LEU A 464 -11.22 8.26 -13.50
C LEU A 464 -11.67 9.61 -14.07
N GLY A 465 -12.81 9.59 -14.77
CA GLY A 465 -13.31 10.74 -15.53
C GLY A 465 -12.65 10.86 -16.90
N ALA A 466 -12.62 12.09 -17.43
CA ALA A 466 -12.28 12.33 -18.84
C ALA A 466 -10.86 11.89 -19.24
N ARG A 467 -9.82 12.24 -18.47
CA ARG A 467 -8.42 12.18 -18.94
C ARG A 467 -7.47 11.35 -18.08
N ILE A 468 -7.97 10.73 -17.01
CA ILE A 468 -7.17 9.93 -16.10
C ILE A 468 -7.55 8.45 -16.25
N ALA A 469 -6.56 7.60 -16.51
CA ALA A 469 -6.69 6.15 -16.34
C ALA A 469 -6.13 5.73 -14.98
N PHE A 470 -6.63 4.62 -14.46
CA PHE A 470 -6.19 4.01 -13.21
C PHE A 470 -5.90 2.54 -13.43
N VAL A 471 -4.82 2.07 -12.81
CA VAL A 471 -4.50 0.65 -12.68
C VAL A 471 -4.08 0.34 -11.25
N GLY A 472 -4.69 -0.68 -10.64
CA GLY A 472 -4.30 -1.20 -9.33
C GLY A 472 -3.77 -2.62 -9.48
N ILE A 473 -2.60 -2.90 -8.90
CA ILE A 473 -1.97 -4.23 -8.98
C ILE A 473 -2.18 -4.97 -7.66
N ASP A 474 -2.78 -6.15 -7.73
CA ASP A 474 -2.86 -7.08 -6.62
C ASP A 474 -1.51 -7.79 -6.46
N ALA A 475 -0.72 -7.25 -5.53
CA ALA A 475 0.63 -7.68 -5.26
C ALA A 475 0.73 -8.69 -4.10
N ARG A 476 -0.39 -9.30 -3.65
CA ARG A 476 -0.39 -10.27 -2.53
C ARG A 476 -0.86 -11.66 -2.94
N THR A 477 -1.83 -11.78 -3.85
CA THR A 477 -2.35 -13.10 -4.25
C THR A 477 -1.26 -14.00 -4.85
N GLU A 478 -0.42 -13.46 -5.73
CA GLU A 478 0.62 -14.22 -6.44
C GLU A 478 1.99 -14.19 -5.74
N ARG A 479 2.12 -13.40 -4.66
CA ARG A 479 3.40 -13.06 -4.06
C ARG A 479 4.06 -14.28 -3.42
N THR A 480 5.38 -14.32 -3.61
CA THR A 480 6.34 -15.15 -2.89
C THR A 480 7.52 -14.28 -2.49
N ARG A 481 8.39 -14.80 -1.60
CA ARG A 481 9.66 -14.14 -1.23
C ARG A 481 10.58 -13.79 -2.42
N HIS A 482 10.35 -14.36 -3.60
CA HIS A 482 11.21 -14.17 -4.78
C HIS A 482 10.51 -13.52 -5.96
N GLN A 483 9.19 -13.33 -5.90
CA GLN A 483 8.41 -12.80 -7.02
C GLN A 483 7.11 -12.20 -6.50
N ILE A 484 6.75 -11.01 -6.98
CA ILE A 484 5.53 -10.31 -6.54
C ILE A 484 4.33 -10.75 -7.40
N ASN A 485 4.44 -10.64 -8.72
CA ASN A 485 3.43 -11.12 -9.66
C ASN A 485 4.03 -12.00 -10.75
N TYR A 486 3.21 -12.86 -11.34
CA TYR A 486 3.63 -13.66 -12.49
C TYR A 486 3.94 -12.75 -13.69
N PRO A 487 4.98 -13.06 -14.49
CA PRO A 487 5.28 -12.33 -15.72
C PRO A 487 4.07 -12.19 -16.66
N GLU A 488 3.28 -13.25 -16.81
CA GLU A 488 2.06 -13.26 -17.61
C GLU A 488 0.94 -12.35 -17.07
N THR A 489 0.88 -12.12 -15.75
CA THR A 489 -0.07 -11.19 -15.13
C THR A 489 0.30 -9.75 -15.53
N TYR A 490 1.59 -9.39 -15.48
CA TYR A 490 2.04 -8.11 -16.02
C TYR A 490 1.73 -7.98 -17.52
N ASP A 491 1.91 -9.04 -18.30
CA ASP A 491 1.62 -9.01 -19.73
C ASP A 491 0.13 -8.74 -20.02
N ALA A 492 -0.78 -9.34 -19.23
CA ALA A 492 -2.22 -9.06 -19.31
C ALA A 492 -2.53 -7.59 -18.97
N ILE A 493 -1.93 -7.04 -17.90
CA ILE A 493 -2.13 -5.65 -17.49
C ILE A 493 -1.69 -4.68 -18.59
N PHE A 494 -0.49 -4.87 -19.15
CA PHE A 494 0.03 -3.98 -20.20
C PHE A 494 -0.70 -4.16 -21.53
N ALA A 495 -1.18 -5.37 -21.85
CA ALA A 495 -2.04 -5.59 -23.01
C ALA A 495 -3.33 -4.77 -22.89
N ARG A 496 -3.98 -4.82 -21.71
CA ARG A 496 -5.17 -4.03 -21.43
C ARG A 496 -4.90 -2.52 -21.51
N LEU A 497 -3.84 -2.03 -20.88
CA LEU A 497 -3.47 -0.61 -20.93
C LEU A 497 -3.21 -0.14 -22.37
N LYS A 498 -2.51 -0.95 -23.17
CA LYS A 498 -2.22 -0.62 -24.56
C LYS A 498 -3.49 -0.55 -25.42
N GLU A 499 -4.43 -1.47 -25.22
CA GLU A 499 -5.74 -1.45 -25.88
C GLU A 499 -6.49 -0.16 -25.56
N GLU A 500 -6.62 0.15 -24.27
CA GLU A 500 -7.34 1.32 -23.77
C GLU A 500 -6.71 2.64 -24.23
N PHE A 501 -5.38 2.74 -24.20
CA PHE A 501 -4.68 3.95 -24.64
C PHE A 501 -4.71 4.11 -26.15
N THR A 502 -4.70 3.00 -26.90
CA THR A 502 -4.91 3.05 -28.35
C THR A 502 -6.30 3.52 -28.68
N ALA A 503 -7.33 3.02 -27.98
CA ALA A 503 -8.70 3.47 -28.17
C ALA A 503 -8.86 4.96 -27.85
N ALA A 504 -8.32 5.42 -26.70
CA ALA A 504 -8.39 6.83 -26.29
C ALA A 504 -7.59 7.77 -27.20
N ALA A 505 -6.43 7.34 -27.71
CA ALA A 505 -5.64 8.15 -28.65
C ALA A 505 -6.33 8.34 -30.02
N ASN A 506 -7.27 7.46 -30.36
CA ASN A 506 -8.08 7.55 -31.58
C ASN A 506 -9.46 8.19 -31.34
N SER A 507 -9.74 8.69 -30.13
CA SER A 507 -10.98 9.40 -29.81
C SER A 507 -10.73 10.89 -29.59
N ASP A 508 -11.82 11.66 -29.48
CA ASP A 508 -11.76 13.09 -29.13
C ASP A 508 -11.43 13.35 -27.65
N GLU A 509 -11.32 12.29 -26.84
CA GLU A 509 -11.08 12.33 -25.39
C GLU A 509 -9.81 11.55 -25.01
N PRO A 510 -8.62 12.04 -25.41
CA PRO A 510 -7.37 11.33 -25.14
C PRO A 510 -7.04 11.35 -23.64
N LEU A 511 -6.60 10.19 -23.15
CA LEU A 511 -6.03 10.06 -21.81
C LEU A 511 -4.71 10.83 -21.73
N LYS A 512 -4.48 11.50 -20.59
CA LYS A 512 -3.27 12.29 -20.31
C LYS A 512 -2.48 11.76 -19.13
N HIS A 513 -3.16 11.10 -18.19
CA HIS A 513 -2.56 10.59 -16.97
C HIS A 513 -2.89 9.11 -16.77
N LEU A 514 -1.94 8.41 -16.16
CA LEU A 514 -2.13 7.08 -15.58
C LEU A 514 -1.76 7.13 -14.10
N ILE A 515 -2.72 6.80 -13.24
CA ILE A 515 -2.49 6.51 -11.83
C ILE A 515 -2.23 5.02 -11.68
N LEU A 516 -1.04 4.66 -11.21
CA LEU A 516 -0.66 3.30 -10.81
C LEU A 516 -0.74 3.17 -9.29
N LEU A 517 -1.51 2.22 -8.79
CA LEU A 517 -1.62 1.91 -7.37
C LEU A 517 -0.84 0.63 -7.03
N LEU A 518 0.08 0.74 -6.06
CA LEU A 518 0.86 -0.36 -5.49
C LEU A 518 0.73 -0.32 -3.96
N GLY A 519 0.62 -1.48 -3.30
CA GLY A 519 0.58 -1.51 -1.82
C GLY A 519 1.85 -0.94 -1.20
N VAL A 520 2.99 -1.43 -1.69
CA VAL A 520 4.33 -1.10 -1.17
C VAL A 520 5.05 -0.06 -2.05
N PRO A 521 5.79 0.91 -1.47
CA PRO A 521 6.48 1.95 -2.24
C PRO A 521 7.57 1.42 -3.16
N ILE A 522 7.64 1.99 -4.36
CA ILE A 522 8.59 1.54 -5.39
C ILE A 522 9.77 2.48 -5.57
N ALA A 523 9.60 3.80 -5.35
CA ALA A 523 10.68 4.79 -5.38
C ALA A 523 11.01 5.26 -3.96
N TYR A 524 11.72 4.41 -3.21
CA TYR A 524 11.97 4.61 -1.78
C TYR A 524 13.44 4.31 -1.40
N PRO A 525 13.99 4.84 -0.28
CA PRO A 525 15.36 4.57 0.12
C PRO A 525 15.61 3.08 0.28
N ARG A 526 16.75 2.60 -0.25
CA ARG A 526 17.14 1.20 -0.10
C ARG A 526 17.45 0.90 1.35
N LEU A 527 16.76 -0.11 1.89
CA LEU A 527 16.86 -0.47 3.29
C LEU A 527 17.80 -1.68 3.54
N THR A 528 18.46 -2.21 2.52
CA THR A 528 19.39 -3.36 2.62
C THR A 528 20.56 -3.18 3.60
N TRP A 529 20.82 -1.95 4.06
CA TRP A 529 21.82 -1.69 5.11
C TRP A 529 21.27 -1.92 6.53
N LEU A 530 19.95 -1.88 6.73
CA LEU A 530 19.30 -2.19 8.02
C LEU A 530 19.53 -3.65 8.39
N GLU A 531 19.57 -4.57 7.41
CA GLU A 531 19.98 -5.96 7.62
C GLU A 531 21.32 -6.06 8.34
N ASN A 532 22.34 -5.31 7.88
CA ASN A 532 23.67 -5.29 8.48
C ASN A 532 23.69 -4.66 9.89
N VAL A 533 22.80 -3.69 10.14
CA VAL A 533 22.68 -3.05 11.45
C VAL A 533 21.98 -3.96 12.45
N PHE A 534 20.89 -4.65 12.05
CA PHE A 534 20.12 -5.54 12.93
C PHE A 534 20.73 -6.94 13.11
N SER A 535 21.58 -7.37 12.17
CA SER A 535 22.40 -8.58 12.30
C SER A 535 23.71 -8.33 13.06
N SER A 536 24.02 -7.07 13.41
CA SER A 536 25.23 -6.73 14.16
C SER A 536 25.26 -7.37 15.56
N PRO A 537 26.43 -7.85 16.04
CA PRO A 537 26.61 -8.37 17.40
C PRO A 537 26.18 -7.40 18.51
N ILE A 538 26.12 -6.10 18.24
CA ILE A 538 25.67 -5.04 19.17
C ILE A 538 24.16 -5.12 19.46
N ILE A 539 23.36 -5.71 18.57
CA ILE A 539 21.92 -5.92 18.77
C ILE A 539 21.66 -7.17 19.64
N ALA A 540 22.63 -8.09 19.75
CA ALA A 540 22.45 -9.34 20.49
C ALA A 540 22.10 -9.15 21.99
N PRO A 541 22.72 -8.19 22.74
CA PRO A 541 22.30 -7.86 24.09
C PRO A 541 20.87 -7.32 24.19
N ILE A 542 20.44 -6.51 23.21
CA ILE A 542 19.08 -5.95 23.15
C ILE A 542 18.06 -7.04 22.86
N LYS A 543 18.33 -7.92 21.89
CA LYS A 543 17.54 -9.13 21.60
C LYS A 543 17.42 -10.03 22.83
N LEU A 544 18.52 -10.24 23.55
CA LEU A 544 18.56 -11.07 24.75
C LEU A 544 17.75 -10.45 25.90
N LEU A 545 17.84 -9.13 26.09
CA LEU A 545 17.08 -8.40 27.10
C LEU A 545 15.58 -8.40 26.79
N ASN A 546 15.21 -8.21 25.51
CA ASN A 546 13.82 -8.22 25.10
C ASN A 546 13.17 -9.61 25.29
N ARG A 547 13.92 -10.67 24.97
CA ARG A 547 13.52 -12.07 25.18
C ARG A 547 13.42 -12.47 26.65
N ARG A 548 14.14 -11.81 27.56
CA ARG A 548 14.15 -12.13 29.01
C ARG A 548 13.18 -11.29 29.84
N VAL A 549 12.87 -10.06 29.43
CA VAL A 549 12.16 -9.09 30.27
C VAL A 549 10.78 -8.71 29.73
N GLY A 550 10.43 -9.09 28.49
CA GLY A 550 9.07 -8.90 27.95
C GLY A 550 8.64 -7.43 27.77
N LEU A 551 9.59 -6.50 27.71
CA LEU A 551 9.35 -5.05 27.71
C LEU A 551 9.39 -4.37 26.32
N GLY A 552 9.40 -5.14 25.23
CA GLY A 552 9.50 -4.57 23.88
C GLY A 552 8.73 -5.35 22.83
N GLY A 553 7.45 -5.62 23.11
CA GLY A 553 6.50 -6.32 22.23
C GLY A 553 6.03 -5.54 21.00
N SER A 554 6.81 -4.60 20.47
CA SER A 554 6.44 -3.78 19.30
C SER A 554 7.58 -3.59 18.28
N PHE A 555 8.65 -4.38 18.35
CA PHE A 555 9.82 -4.26 17.45
C PHE A 555 10.33 -5.58 16.85
N PHE A 556 9.73 -6.74 17.18
CA PHE A 556 10.23 -8.05 16.76
C PHE A 556 9.10 -8.96 16.31
N ASN A 557 9.26 -9.56 15.12
CA ASN A 557 8.27 -10.44 14.54
C ASN A 557 8.16 -11.70 15.39
N SER A 558 6.92 -12.06 15.73
CA SER A 558 6.61 -13.20 16.58
C SER A 558 6.71 -14.54 15.85
N PHE A 559 6.85 -14.51 14.51
CA PHE A 559 6.84 -15.72 13.67
C PHE A 559 8.21 -16.41 13.56
N ASP A 560 9.31 -15.68 13.50
CA ASP A 560 10.66 -16.24 13.37
C ASP A 560 11.70 -15.61 14.33
N GLY A 561 11.33 -14.55 15.07
CA GLY A 561 12.22 -13.81 15.95
C GLY A 561 13.14 -12.81 15.23
N SER A 562 12.84 -12.46 13.97
CA SER A 562 13.39 -11.32 13.26
C SER A 562 12.91 -10.00 13.89
N VAL A 563 13.57 -8.89 13.55
CA VAL A 563 13.07 -7.54 13.89
C VAL A 563 11.96 -7.27 12.88
N ASP A 564 10.80 -6.72 13.27
CA ASP A 564 9.67 -6.44 12.32
C ASP A 564 10.20 -5.69 11.07
N LEU A 565 11.11 -4.73 11.31
CA LEU A 565 11.82 -3.96 10.28
C LEU A 565 12.81 -4.75 9.40
N LEU A 566 12.95 -6.07 9.54
CA LEU A 566 13.76 -6.94 8.66
C LEU A 566 12.87 -7.67 7.64
N ASP A 567 11.66 -8.07 8.04
CA ASP A 567 10.70 -8.71 7.12
C ASP A 567 10.19 -7.67 6.12
N ASP A 568 9.90 -6.43 6.58
CA ASP A 568 9.59 -5.26 5.73
C ASP A 568 10.66 -4.99 4.64
N LEU A 569 11.92 -5.40 4.87
CA LEU A 569 13.02 -5.18 3.93
C LEU A 569 12.95 -6.11 2.72
N ASP A 570 12.49 -7.34 2.92
CA ASP A 570 12.29 -8.33 1.87
C ASP A 570 10.96 -8.06 1.12
N ASP A 571 9.97 -7.42 1.76
CA ASP A 571 8.67 -7.03 1.16
C ASP A 571 8.78 -5.92 0.11
N HIS A 572 9.76 -5.04 0.27
CA HIS A 572 9.93 -3.86 -0.56
C HIS A 572 10.32 -4.21 -2.00
N TYR A 573 9.76 -3.49 -2.97
CA TYR A 573 10.24 -3.52 -4.37
C TYR A 573 11.75 -3.24 -4.49
N THR A 574 12.31 -2.48 -3.54
CA THR A 574 13.75 -2.12 -3.52
C THR A 574 14.65 -3.22 -2.96
N ALA A 575 14.08 -4.33 -2.46
CA ALA A 575 14.81 -5.51 -2.02
C ALA A 575 15.63 -6.11 -3.15
N ARG A 576 16.73 -6.78 -2.80
CA ARG A 576 17.65 -7.37 -3.80
C ARG A 576 16.93 -8.40 -4.69
N THR A 577 16.02 -9.18 -4.13
CA THR A 577 15.23 -10.22 -4.81
C THR A 577 14.24 -9.64 -5.82
N HIS A 578 13.59 -8.53 -5.50
CA HIS A 578 12.55 -7.92 -6.33
C HIS A 578 13.08 -6.85 -7.30
N LYS A 579 14.35 -6.45 -7.19
CA LYS A 579 14.93 -5.36 -7.98
C LYS A 579 14.83 -5.55 -9.49
N GLU A 580 15.00 -6.77 -10.00
CA GLU A 580 14.88 -7.04 -11.44
C GLU A 580 13.43 -6.88 -11.93
N GLU A 581 12.48 -7.46 -11.21
CA GLU A 581 11.04 -7.33 -11.45
C GLU A 581 10.59 -5.87 -11.40
N ARG A 582 10.98 -5.15 -10.34
CA ARG A 582 10.78 -3.71 -10.18
C ARG A 582 11.28 -2.93 -11.38
N ASN A 583 12.54 -3.14 -11.77
CA ASN A 583 13.16 -2.36 -12.83
C ASN A 583 12.43 -2.57 -14.17
N ARG A 584 12.10 -3.84 -14.47
CA ARG A 584 11.32 -4.19 -15.67
C ARG A 584 9.94 -3.53 -15.65
N LEU A 585 9.27 -3.50 -14.50
CA LEU A 585 7.96 -2.86 -14.36
C LEU A 585 8.03 -1.35 -14.67
N ILE A 586 8.97 -0.64 -14.06
CA ILE A 586 9.16 0.81 -14.29
C ILE A 586 9.52 1.09 -15.75
N GLU A 587 10.45 0.33 -16.34
CA GLU A 587 10.85 0.51 -17.74
C GLU A 587 9.68 0.26 -18.71
N ARG A 588 8.79 -0.71 -18.42
CA ARG A 588 7.57 -0.91 -19.21
C ARG A 588 6.60 0.27 -19.11
N PHE A 589 6.46 0.89 -17.93
CA PHE A 589 5.64 2.10 -17.78
C PHE A 589 6.26 3.31 -18.48
N GLN A 590 7.59 3.48 -18.43
CA GLN A 590 8.29 4.51 -19.21
C GLN A 590 8.06 4.31 -20.72
N ALA A 591 8.11 3.06 -21.18
CA ALA A 591 7.85 2.70 -22.57
C ALA A 591 6.42 3.07 -22.99
N LEU A 592 5.43 2.75 -22.15
CA LEU A 592 4.02 3.11 -22.35
C LEU A 592 3.81 4.63 -22.35
N ALA A 593 4.44 5.34 -21.40
CA ALA A 593 4.39 6.80 -21.30
C ALA A 593 4.90 7.47 -22.58
N ALA A 594 6.02 6.98 -23.13
CA ALA A 594 6.57 7.47 -24.39
C ALA A 594 5.70 7.09 -25.60
N GLU A 595 5.10 5.89 -25.62
CA GLU A 595 4.26 5.45 -26.75
C GLU A 595 3.02 6.31 -26.94
N PHE A 596 2.38 6.69 -25.83
CA PHE A 596 1.06 7.36 -25.82
C PHE A 596 1.09 8.80 -25.32
N SER A 597 2.27 9.33 -24.96
CA SER A 597 2.43 10.64 -24.31
C SER A 597 1.53 10.80 -23.07
N ILE A 598 1.58 9.80 -22.18
CA ILE A 598 0.82 9.76 -20.93
C ILE A 598 1.76 9.91 -19.74
N ARG A 599 1.41 10.79 -18.79
CA ARG A 599 2.14 10.94 -17.53
C ARG A 599 1.73 9.84 -16.55
N VAL A 600 2.71 9.07 -16.06
CA VAL A 600 2.49 8.08 -15.00
C VAL A 600 2.74 8.70 -13.63
N THR A 601 1.80 8.49 -12.70
CA THR A 601 1.94 8.81 -11.27
C THR A 601 1.64 7.57 -10.46
N ILE A 602 2.48 7.27 -9.47
CA ILE A 602 2.35 6.09 -8.60
C ILE A 602 1.83 6.53 -7.24
N LEU A 603 0.82 5.84 -6.73
CA LEU A 603 0.33 5.94 -5.35
C LEU A 603 0.76 4.68 -4.59
N SER A 604 1.29 4.84 -3.38
CA SER A 604 1.69 3.70 -2.54
C SER A 604 1.65 3.99 -1.04
N GLY A 605 1.58 2.94 -0.22
CA GLY A 605 1.36 3.00 1.23
C GLY A 605 2.37 2.17 2.03
N ASP A 606 1.85 1.36 2.98
CA ASP A 606 2.58 0.34 3.79
C ASP A 606 3.57 0.90 4.84
N VAL A 607 4.53 1.74 4.45
CA VAL A 607 5.70 2.09 5.29
C VAL A 607 5.43 3.08 6.45
N HIS A 608 4.18 3.48 6.65
CA HIS A 608 3.73 4.49 7.63
C HIS A 608 4.50 5.82 7.61
N LEU A 609 5.20 6.15 6.53
CA LEU A 609 6.06 7.32 6.43
C LEU A 609 5.81 8.08 5.14
N ALA A 610 5.39 9.34 5.25
CA ALA A 610 5.13 10.14 4.07
C ALA A 610 6.43 10.45 3.32
N ALA A 611 6.41 10.32 2.00
CA ALA A 611 7.52 10.68 1.14
C ALA A 611 7.04 10.99 -0.29
N LEU A 612 7.90 11.64 -1.08
CA LEU A 612 7.71 11.77 -2.52
C LEU A 612 8.93 11.23 -3.26
N GLY A 613 8.82 10.01 -3.76
CA GLY A 613 9.81 9.41 -4.64
C GLY A 613 9.62 9.87 -6.08
N ARG A 614 10.67 9.80 -6.89
CA ARG A 614 10.57 10.03 -8.32
C ARG A 614 11.65 9.32 -9.11
N PHE A 615 11.30 8.92 -10.32
CA PHE A 615 12.21 8.60 -11.41
C PHE A 615 12.29 9.80 -12.34
N TYR A 616 13.43 10.02 -13.00
CA TYR A 616 13.62 11.10 -13.97
C TYR A 616 14.82 10.82 -14.88
N SER A 617 14.86 11.47 -16.04
CA SER A 617 15.98 11.39 -16.96
C SER A 617 17.28 11.86 -16.29
N ASN A 618 18.37 11.12 -16.53
CA ASN A 618 19.69 11.50 -16.04
C ASN A 618 19.98 12.96 -16.45
N PRO A 619 20.49 13.82 -15.53
CA PRO A 619 20.65 15.26 -15.78
C PRO A 619 21.46 15.62 -17.03
N LYS A 620 22.37 14.72 -17.45
CA LYS A 620 23.19 14.87 -18.65
C LYS A 620 22.35 14.92 -19.93
N LEU A 621 21.18 14.27 -19.94
CA LEU A 621 20.27 14.24 -21.08
C LEU A 621 19.53 15.56 -21.28
N SER A 622 19.53 16.47 -20.29
CA SER A 622 18.95 17.81 -20.40
C SER A 622 17.47 17.84 -20.79
N VAL A 623 16.68 16.88 -20.33
CA VAL A 623 15.24 16.78 -20.60
C VAL A 623 14.46 17.43 -19.47
N ALA A 624 13.53 18.32 -19.80
CA ALA A 624 12.62 18.93 -18.83
C ALA A 624 11.47 17.96 -18.47
N PRO A 625 10.95 17.97 -17.22
CA PRO A 625 9.94 17.00 -16.77
C PRO A 625 8.71 16.90 -17.68
N GLU A 626 8.20 18.02 -18.20
CA GLU A 626 7.07 18.09 -19.13
C GLU A 626 7.29 17.30 -20.44
N ASN A 627 8.54 17.10 -20.86
CA ASN A 627 8.90 16.32 -22.04
C ASN A 627 9.52 14.95 -21.68
N ASP A 628 9.67 14.65 -20.39
CA ASP A 628 10.40 13.50 -19.89
C ASP A 628 9.46 12.32 -19.61
N TYR A 629 9.39 11.36 -20.52
CA TYR A 629 8.61 10.13 -20.29
C TYR A 629 9.17 9.25 -19.17
N ARG A 630 10.42 9.50 -18.73
CA ARG A 630 11.05 8.81 -17.59
C ARG A 630 10.66 9.44 -16.26
N TYR A 631 10.11 10.66 -16.27
CA TYR A 631 9.63 11.33 -15.06
C TYR A 631 8.35 10.65 -14.54
N ILE A 632 8.49 9.93 -13.43
CA ILE A 632 7.38 9.24 -12.77
C ILE A 632 7.47 9.57 -11.29
N ALA A 633 6.48 10.28 -10.77
CA ALA A 633 6.38 10.59 -9.34
C ALA A 633 5.70 9.43 -8.59
N ASN A 634 6.19 9.12 -7.40
CA ASN A 634 5.59 8.17 -6.47
C ASN A 634 5.20 8.92 -5.19
N VAL A 635 3.90 9.15 -5.02
CA VAL A 635 3.29 9.72 -3.83
C VAL A 635 3.16 8.59 -2.79
N VAL A 636 3.94 8.69 -1.72
CA VAL A 636 3.93 7.71 -0.63
C VAL A 636 3.14 8.29 0.54
N SER A 637 1.97 7.72 0.84
CA SER A 637 1.21 8.08 2.03
C SER A 637 1.83 7.46 3.28
N SER A 638 1.64 8.15 4.41
CA SER A 638 1.77 7.53 5.73
C SER A 638 0.44 6.84 6.06
N ALA A 639 0.37 6.19 7.21
CA ALA A 639 -0.88 5.66 7.69
C ALA A 639 -1.89 6.76 7.96
N ILE A 640 -3.13 6.58 7.52
CA ILE A 640 -4.21 7.51 7.86
C ILE A 640 -4.68 7.32 9.32
N VAL A 641 -4.52 6.11 9.86
CA VAL A 641 -4.92 5.77 11.24
C VAL A 641 -3.74 5.35 12.10
N ASN A 642 -2.90 4.44 11.61
CA ASN A 642 -1.86 3.79 12.41
C ASN A 642 -0.79 4.77 12.92
N LYS A 643 -0.02 4.32 13.91
CA LYS A 643 1.10 5.09 14.44
C LYS A 643 2.21 5.26 13.39
N PRO A 644 2.78 6.46 13.21
CA PRO A 644 3.94 6.66 12.36
C PRO A 644 5.19 5.99 12.98
N PRO A 645 6.25 5.75 12.19
CA PRO A 645 7.51 5.26 12.73
C PRO A 645 8.19 6.32 13.61
N PRO A 646 9.08 5.93 14.54
CA PRO A 646 9.80 6.89 15.37
C PRO A 646 10.59 7.91 14.56
N ALA A 647 10.60 9.18 15.00
CA ALA A 647 11.31 10.27 14.33
C ALA A 647 12.79 9.97 14.03
N ALA A 648 13.46 9.20 14.89
CA ALA A 648 14.84 8.78 14.67
C ALA A 648 14.99 7.92 13.40
N VAL A 649 14.03 7.02 13.13
CA VAL A 649 14.00 6.18 11.92
C VAL A 649 13.79 7.06 10.70
N ALA A 650 12.80 7.97 10.75
CA ALA A 650 12.55 8.91 9.64
C ALA A 650 13.79 9.76 9.30
N ASN A 651 14.46 10.31 10.33
CA ASN A 651 15.69 11.08 10.16
C ASN A 651 16.84 10.24 9.59
N LEU A 652 16.94 8.97 9.98
CA LEU A 652 17.96 8.05 9.46
C LEU A 652 17.72 7.72 7.98
N LEU A 653 16.46 7.46 7.60
CA LEU A 653 16.06 7.28 6.20
C LEU A 653 16.37 8.53 5.36
N ALA A 654 16.05 9.71 5.89
CA ALA A 654 16.33 10.98 5.23
C ALA A 654 17.83 11.19 4.98
N ARG A 655 18.69 10.88 5.97
CA ARG A 655 20.16 10.94 5.83
C ARG A 655 20.70 9.94 4.80
N ARG A 656 19.97 8.84 4.56
CA ARG A 656 20.31 7.83 3.56
C ARG A 656 19.69 8.09 2.19
N ASN A 657 18.91 9.16 2.03
CA ASN A 657 18.42 9.57 0.71
C ASN A 657 19.60 9.95 -0.20
N LYS A 658 19.84 9.08 -1.20
CA LYS A 658 20.85 9.23 -2.24
C LYS A 658 20.18 9.25 -3.60
N ILE A 659 20.89 9.74 -4.60
CA ILE A 659 20.51 9.51 -5.98
C ILE A 659 20.94 8.09 -6.33
N HIS A 660 19.99 7.30 -6.81
CA HIS A 660 20.23 5.97 -7.34
C HIS A 660 19.98 5.98 -8.84
N HIS A 661 20.49 4.95 -9.52
CA HIS A 661 20.34 4.79 -10.96
C HIS A 661 19.53 3.53 -11.23
N LEU A 662 18.39 3.70 -11.89
CA LEU A 662 17.57 2.59 -12.40
C LEU A 662 18.32 1.91 -13.56
N ASN A 663 18.80 2.73 -14.50
CA ASN A 663 19.65 2.35 -15.63
C ASN A 663 20.56 3.55 -16.02
N HIS A 664 21.24 3.49 -17.17
CA HIS A 664 22.16 4.54 -17.63
C HIS A 664 21.49 5.90 -17.89
N GLU A 665 20.19 5.92 -18.14
CA GLU A 665 19.43 7.10 -18.56
C GLU A 665 18.40 7.57 -17.54
N THR A 666 18.15 6.78 -16.49
CA THR A 666 17.13 7.06 -15.48
C THR A 666 17.72 7.05 -14.09
N ASP A 667 17.57 8.17 -13.40
CA ASP A 667 17.91 8.34 -11.99
C ASP A 667 16.64 8.27 -11.13
N GLU A 668 16.80 7.94 -9.85
CA GLU A 668 15.73 7.87 -8.85
C GLU A 668 16.16 8.51 -7.53
N THR A 669 15.25 9.26 -6.87
CA THR A 669 15.54 9.89 -5.56
C THR A 669 14.25 10.32 -4.84
N LEU A 670 14.33 10.65 -3.55
CA LEU A 670 13.26 11.38 -2.86
C LEU A 670 13.42 12.90 -3.04
N LEU A 671 12.33 13.59 -3.38
CA LEU A 671 12.25 15.05 -3.42
C LEU A 671 12.25 15.63 -2.00
N LYS A 672 12.92 16.77 -1.80
CA LYS A 672 12.79 17.58 -0.59
C LYS A 672 11.44 18.32 -0.55
N LEU A 673 10.37 17.56 -0.32
CA LEU A 673 8.99 18.06 -0.30
C LEU A 673 8.63 18.77 1.01
N PHE A 674 9.12 18.31 2.16
CA PHE A 674 8.72 18.82 3.47
C PHE A 674 9.62 19.99 3.87
N ASP A 675 9.14 21.22 3.72
CA ASP A 675 9.86 22.45 4.01
C ASP A 675 9.80 22.88 5.49
N LYS A 676 8.84 22.33 6.24
CA LYS A 676 8.69 22.46 7.70
C LYS A 676 7.94 21.25 8.27
N ASP A 677 8.03 21.04 9.57
CA ASP A 677 7.09 20.17 10.29
C ASP A 677 5.68 20.82 10.37
N PRO A 678 4.61 20.02 10.49
CA PRO A 678 3.23 20.53 10.49
C PRO A 678 2.92 21.35 11.74
N GLY A 679 2.11 22.38 11.58
CA GLY A 679 1.81 23.36 12.64
C GLY A 679 3.08 24.06 13.14
N ASN A 680 3.25 24.08 14.46
CA ASN A 680 4.43 24.61 15.16
C ASN A 680 5.28 23.48 15.81
N SER A 681 5.12 22.24 15.33
CA SER A 681 5.80 21.08 15.91
C SER A 681 7.28 21.00 15.50
N ASN A 682 8.07 20.23 16.25
CA ASN A 682 9.44 19.86 15.91
C ASN A 682 9.55 18.32 15.93
N LYS A 683 8.84 17.66 15.00
CA LYS A 683 8.77 16.20 14.84
C LYS A 683 10.06 15.64 14.27
N THR A 684 10.73 16.35 13.36
CA THR A 684 11.90 15.86 12.64
C THR A 684 13.13 16.73 12.87
N SER A 685 14.30 16.24 12.46
CA SER A 685 15.52 17.05 12.48
C SER A 685 15.46 18.11 11.38
N LYS A 686 16.05 19.29 11.59
CA LYS A 686 16.07 20.41 10.62
C LYS A 686 16.66 20.07 9.23
N SER A 687 17.35 18.93 9.10
CA SER A 687 17.91 18.46 7.82
C SER A 687 17.04 17.40 7.13
N ASN A 688 15.98 16.93 7.77
CA ASN A 688 15.02 16.01 7.15
C ASN A 688 13.93 16.81 6.44
N ASN A 689 14.04 16.87 5.11
CA ASN A 689 13.04 17.54 4.27
C ASN A 689 12.37 16.55 3.30
N VAL A 690 12.56 15.24 3.48
CA VAL A 690 12.21 14.21 2.48
C VAL A 690 11.26 13.14 3.02
N THR A 691 11.16 13.01 4.35
CA THR A 691 10.22 12.10 5.00
C THR A 691 9.49 12.78 6.15
N MET A 692 8.23 12.41 6.38
CA MET A 692 7.41 12.97 7.46
C MET A 692 6.72 11.87 8.27
N PRO A 693 7.15 11.62 9.53
CA PRO A 693 6.59 10.59 10.42
C PRO A 693 5.32 11.11 11.11
N SER A 694 4.26 11.30 10.34
CA SER A 694 2.97 11.72 10.85
C SER A 694 1.87 11.20 9.96
N ARG A 695 0.71 10.88 10.56
CA ARG A 695 -0.45 10.36 9.82
C ARG A 695 -0.86 11.32 8.71
N ASN A 696 -1.37 10.78 7.60
CA ASN A 696 -1.81 11.62 6.49
C ASN A 696 -2.81 10.93 5.56
N PHE A 697 -3.26 11.73 4.59
CA PHE A 697 -3.86 11.27 3.33
C PHE A 697 -3.41 12.21 2.21
N ALA A 698 -3.63 11.85 0.94
CA ALA A 698 -3.31 12.70 -0.20
C ALA A 698 -4.57 13.10 -0.98
N ILE A 699 -4.51 14.28 -1.61
CA ILE A 699 -5.52 14.76 -2.55
C ILE A 699 -4.83 15.00 -3.90
N ILE A 700 -5.45 14.48 -4.96
CA ILE A 700 -4.98 14.61 -6.34
C ILE A 700 -6.12 15.15 -7.21
N THR A 701 -5.87 16.28 -7.88
CA THR A 701 -6.83 16.90 -8.79
C THR A 701 -6.14 17.36 -10.06
N GLU A 702 -6.76 17.09 -11.21
CA GLU A 702 -6.32 17.65 -12.48
C GLU A 702 -6.54 19.17 -12.53
N ASN A 703 -5.52 19.89 -12.98
CA ASN A 703 -5.64 21.26 -13.46
C ASN A 703 -6.36 21.25 -14.82
N SER A 704 -7.68 21.06 -14.78
CA SER A 704 -8.51 20.83 -15.96
C SER A 704 -8.31 21.87 -17.05
N PRO A 705 -8.11 21.47 -18.32
CA PRO A 705 -8.03 22.41 -19.44
C PRO A 705 -9.32 23.22 -19.63
N ASN A 706 -10.44 22.80 -19.03
CA ASN A 706 -11.72 23.51 -19.07
C ASN A 706 -11.83 24.61 -17.99
N ASN A 707 -10.89 24.68 -17.04
CA ASN A 707 -10.84 25.78 -16.10
C ASN A 707 -10.66 27.09 -16.88
N ALA A 708 -11.33 28.16 -16.44
CA ALA A 708 -11.17 29.48 -17.04
C ALA A 708 -9.68 29.84 -17.00
N ALA A 709 -9.07 30.06 -18.17
CA ALA A 709 -7.68 30.47 -18.27
C ALA A 709 -7.50 31.68 -17.34
N GLN A 710 -6.66 31.54 -16.31
CA GLN A 710 -6.27 32.69 -15.51
C GLN A 710 -5.60 33.66 -16.49
N ARG A 711 -6.33 34.71 -16.91
CA ARG A 711 -5.74 35.81 -17.64
C ARG A 711 -4.65 36.34 -16.73
N ASN A 712 -3.39 36.10 -17.10
CA ASN A 712 -2.24 36.76 -16.49
C ASN A 712 -2.58 38.25 -16.37
N GLY A 713 -2.72 38.73 -15.13
CA GLY A 713 -3.08 40.10 -14.80
C GLY A 713 -1.99 41.08 -15.18
N GLY A 714 -1.80 41.32 -16.48
CA GLY A 714 -1.19 42.53 -17.02
C GLY A 714 -2.31 43.54 -17.27
N GLY A 715 -2.83 44.15 -16.21
CA GLY A 715 -3.91 45.13 -16.29
C GLY A 715 -3.70 46.22 -15.26
N GLY A 716 -3.03 47.30 -15.68
CA GLY A 716 -2.94 48.52 -14.90
C GLY A 716 -4.32 49.12 -14.67
N GLY A 717 -4.63 49.39 -13.40
CA GLY A 717 -5.74 50.19 -12.91
C GLY A 717 -5.37 50.69 -11.51
N PRO A 718 -5.67 51.95 -11.17
CA PRO A 718 -4.82 52.76 -10.29
C PRO A 718 -4.88 52.32 -8.82
N LEU A 719 -3.72 52.00 -8.25
CA LEU A 719 -3.56 51.79 -6.82
C LEU A 719 -3.57 53.14 -6.10
N SER A 720 -4.55 53.30 -5.21
CA SER A 720 -4.54 54.33 -4.18
C SER A 720 -3.35 54.10 -3.24
N SER A 721 -2.58 55.16 -3.05
CA SER A 721 -1.38 55.27 -2.23
C SER A 721 -1.59 54.82 -0.78
N HIS A 722 -0.88 53.78 -0.35
CA HIS A 722 -0.42 53.63 1.03
C HIS A 722 1.08 53.38 1.04
N GLN A 723 1.80 54.36 1.56
CA GLN A 723 3.24 54.36 1.81
C GLN A 723 3.59 53.27 2.82
N ILE A 724 4.52 52.38 2.47
CA ILE A 724 5.37 51.72 3.45
C ILE A 724 6.81 51.77 2.96
N ASP A 725 7.63 52.23 3.90
CA ASP A 725 9.03 52.61 3.86
C ASP A 725 9.95 51.51 3.32
N GLN A 726 10.85 51.88 2.41
CA GLN A 726 11.94 51.03 1.93
C GLN A 726 13.21 51.39 2.70
N ASN A 727 13.80 50.45 3.43
CA ASN A 727 15.24 50.47 3.64
C ASN A 727 15.84 49.09 3.92
N HIS A 728 17.02 48.90 3.30
CA HIS A 728 18.05 47.87 3.50
C HIS A 728 17.94 46.56 2.72
N LEU A 729 18.62 46.49 1.57
CA LEU A 729 19.40 45.33 1.10
C LEU A 729 20.57 45.79 0.18
N PHE A 730 21.79 45.82 0.74
CA PHE A 730 23.14 45.59 0.16
C PHE A 730 23.72 46.43 -1.03
N PRO A 731 25.07 46.52 -1.16
CA PRO A 731 25.81 47.69 -1.67
C PRO A 731 26.13 47.66 -3.18
N PRO A 732 26.50 48.81 -3.79
CA PRO A 732 26.75 48.89 -5.23
C PRO A 732 28.21 48.56 -5.61
N ALA A 733 28.37 47.85 -6.71
CA ALA A 733 29.63 47.73 -7.45
C ALA A 733 29.63 48.70 -8.64
N ASN A 734 30.72 49.46 -8.77
CA ASN A 734 30.99 50.44 -9.82
C ASN A 734 31.06 49.82 -11.22
N GLY A 735 30.50 50.53 -12.21
CA GLY A 735 30.70 50.26 -13.64
C GLY A 735 30.21 51.43 -14.49
N THR A 736 31.15 52.22 -14.99
CA THR A 736 30.97 53.42 -15.83
C THR A 736 30.67 53.09 -17.30
N GLY A 737 29.69 53.81 -17.87
CA GLY A 737 29.76 54.50 -19.18
C GLY A 737 29.88 53.69 -20.48
N GLY A 738 28.95 53.94 -21.42
CA GLY A 738 29.12 53.55 -22.82
C GLY A 738 27.87 53.74 -23.67
N ALA A 739 27.92 54.65 -24.63
CA ALA A 739 26.80 55.23 -25.37
C ALA A 739 26.25 54.38 -26.54
N ALA A 740 24.96 54.64 -26.82
CA ALA A 740 24.30 54.85 -28.11
C ALA A 740 24.65 53.98 -29.35
N GLY A 741 23.60 53.37 -29.92
CA GLY A 741 23.56 52.90 -31.29
C GLY A 741 22.13 52.60 -31.72
N SER A 742 21.46 53.59 -32.31
CA SER A 742 20.16 53.45 -32.97
C SER A 742 20.35 52.92 -34.40
N SER A 743 19.65 51.85 -34.76
CA SER A 743 19.26 51.62 -36.15
C SER A 743 17.94 50.84 -36.21
N SER A 744 17.14 51.27 -37.18
CA SER A 744 15.73 51.01 -37.35
C SER A 744 15.44 49.76 -38.20
N SER A 745 14.39 49.05 -37.77
CA SER A 745 13.35 48.41 -38.59
C SER A 745 13.74 47.35 -39.64
N GLN A 746 13.39 46.10 -39.35
CA GLN A 746 12.60 45.28 -40.26
C GLN A 746 11.65 44.39 -39.47
N VAL A 747 10.37 44.48 -39.82
CA VAL A 747 9.25 43.72 -39.24
C VAL A 747 9.29 42.30 -39.81
N SER A 748 9.51 41.33 -38.94
CA SER A 748 9.22 39.92 -39.19
C SER A 748 8.49 39.37 -37.96
N LEU A 749 7.22 39.02 -38.16
CA LEU A 749 6.39 38.34 -37.17
C LEU A 749 7.03 37.00 -36.77
N PRO A 750 7.22 36.69 -35.47
CA PRO A 750 7.34 35.32 -35.03
C PRO A 750 6.10 34.94 -34.20
N HIS A 751 5.44 33.86 -34.65
CA HIS A 751 4.78 32.95 -33.73
C HIS A 751 5.83 32.48 -32.70
N SER A 752 5.83 33.09 -31.52
CA SER A 752 6.59 32.57 -30.37
C SER A 752 5.60 31.92 -29.42
N ALA A 753 5.65 30.59 -29.36
CA ALA A 753 5.31 29.86 -28.15
C ALA A 753 6.06 30.55 -27.00
N GLN A 754 5.33 31.05 -26.00
CA GLN A 754 5.93 31.59 -24.80
C GLN A 754 6.63 30.43 -24.09
N THR A 755 7.93 30.29 -24.33
CA THR A 755 8.79 29.46 -23.50
C THR A 755 8.80 30.09 -22.11
N ASN A 756 8.17 29.43 -21.14
CA ASN A 756 8.36 29.75 -19.72
C ASN A 756 9.86 29.88 -19.44
N PRO A 757 10.31 30.89 -18.67
CA PRO A 757 11.73 31.05 -18.36
C PRO A 757 12.24 29.76 -17.71
N ALA A 758 13.18 29.09 -18.37
CA ALA A 758 13.73 27.83 -17.93
C ALA A 758 14.32 27.99 -16.51
N ILE A 759 13.79 27.24 -15.56
CA ILE A 759 14.32 27.19 -14.20
C ILE A 759 15.78 26.71 -14.29
N PRO A 760 16.75 27.44 -13.71
CA PRO A 760 18.14 27.01 -13.70
C PRO A 760 18.25 25.62 -13.04
N ARG A 761 18.83 24.66 -13.76
CA ARG A 761 18.95 23.28 -13.28
C ARG A 761 19.70 23.22 -11.93
N PRO A 762 19.16 22.55 -10.90
CA PRO A 762 19.83 22.46 -9.61
C PRO A 762 21.05 21.54 -9.69
N LYS A 763 22.09 21.85 -8.91
CA LYS A 763 23.23 20.93 -8.71
C LYS A 763 22.85 19.69 -7.89
N ASP A 764 21.87 19.84 -6.99
CA ASP A 764 21.34 18.77 -6.15
C ASP A 764 19.99 18.31 -6.72
N MET A 765 19.95 17.14 -7.37
CA MET A 765 18.73 16.59 -7.98
C MET A 765 17.69 16.11 -6.96
N ARG A 766 17.87 16.37 -5.66
CA ARG A 766 16.82 16.23 -4.63
C ARG A 766 15.99 17.50 -4.45
N LEU A 767 16.35 18.59 -5.13
CA LEU A 767 15.60 19.85 -5.18
C LEU A 767 14.67 19.89 -6.41
N PRO A 768 13.76 20.88 -6.51
CA PRO A 768 12.90 21.06 -7.67
C PRO A 768 13.65 21.06 -9.01
N ILE A 769 13.17 20.28 -9.98
CA ILE A 769 13.79 20.13 -11.33
C ILE A 769 12.91 20.65 -12.47
N GLY A 770 11.67 21.04 -12.18
CA GLY A 770 10.72 21.59 -13.16
C GLY A 770 9.71 22.54 -12.52
N ALA A 771 8.91 23.20 -13.37
CA ALA A 771 7.99 24.26 -12.95
C ALA A 771 6.97 23.80 -11.92
N GLY A 772 6.43 22.58 -12.06
CA GLY A 772 5.48 22.02 -11.12
C GLY A 772 6.05 21.67 -9.74
N GLU A 773 7.37 21.74 -9.54
CA GLU A 773 8.00 21.51 -8.24
C GLU A 773 8.51 22.79 -7.58
N VAL A 774 8.42 23.94 -8.27
CA VAL A 774 8.88 25.21 -7.71
C VAL A 774 8.07 25.54 -6.46
N ASN A 775 8.77 25.79 -5.35
CA ASN A 775 8.14 25.98 -4.03
C ASN A 775 7.36 24.76 -3.54
N CYS A 776 7.70 23.54 -3.98
CA CYS A 776 7.10 22.32 -3.43
C CYS A 776 7.16 22.31 -1.90
N GLY A 777 6.11 21.78 -1.27
CA GLY A 777 5.91 21.82 0.17
C GLY A 777 4.74 22.72 0.55
N SER A 778 4.82 23.35 1.73
CA SER A 778 3.70 24.11 2.31
C SER A 778 3.33 25.39 1.56
N LYS A 779 4.23 25.87 0.69
CA LYS A 779 4.07 27.12 -0.08
C LYS A 779 3.61 26.90 -1.52
N HIS A 780 3.47 25.64 -1.94
CA HIS A 780 3.06 25.33 -3.31
C HIS A 780 1.58 25.64 -3.51
N LYS A 781 1.16 26.09 -4.71
CA LYS A 781 -0.26 26.35 -5.03
C LYS A 781 -1.17 25.16 -4.71
N ALA A 782 -0.68 23.95 -4.97
CA ALA A 782 -1.38 22.70 -4.71
C ALA A 782 -1.67 22.46 -3.21
N ALA A 783 -0.90 23.07 -2.30
CA ALA A 783 -1.13 23.00 -0.86
C ALA A 783 -2.20 24.00 -0.37
N VAL A 784 -2.58 24.97 -1.20
CA VAL A 784 -3.57 26.01 -0.88
C VAL A 784 -4.95 25.55 -1.37
N PRO A 785 -5.94 25.30 -0.48
CA PRO A 785 -7.24 24.75 -0.88
C PRO A 785 -7.98 25.55 -1.96
N SER A 786 -7.86 26.88 -1.94
CA SER A 786 -8.49 27.76 -2.93
C SER A 786 -7.85 27.71 -4.32
N GLU A 787 -6.60 27.24 -4.42
CA GLU A 787 -5.83 27.19 -5.67
C GLU A 787 -5.67 25.75 -6.23
N HIS A 788 -5.76 24.74 -5.36
CA HIS A 788 -5.60 23.34 -5.73
C HIS A 788 -6.56 22.92 -6.87
N GLY A 789 -5.99 22.42 -7.97
CA GLY A 789 -6.76 21.94 -9.12
C GLY A 789 -7.56 23.05 -9.81
N LYS A 790 -7.10 24.31 -9.71
CA LYS A 790 -7.68 25.48 -10.41
C LYS A 790 -6.84 25.95 -11.59
N GLY A 791 -5.65 25.38 -11.79
CA GLY A 791 -4.87 25.63 -13.00
C GLY A 791 -5.53 25.04 -14.24
N SER A 792 -5.02 25.36 -15.42
CA SER A 792 -5.55 24.87 -16.71
C SER A 792 -4.46 24.24 -17.59
N ASP A 793 -3.35 23.82 -16.99
CA ASP A 793 -2.17 23.28 -17.70
C ASP A 793 -2.26 21.77 -17.95
N GLY A 794 -3.38 21.12 -17.55
CA GLY A 794 -3.57 19.69 -17.65
C GLY A 794 -2.69 18.87 -16.69
N GLY A 795 -1.89 19.50 -15.81
CA GLY A 795 -1.10 18.81 -14.79
C GLY A 795 -1.96 18.25 -13.65
N LEU A 796 -1.38 17.45 -12.76
CA LEU A 796 -2.01 16.99 -11.53
C LEU A 796 -1.47 17.77 -10.34
N ASP A 797 -2.33 18.54 -9.67
CA ASP A 797 -2.01 19.06 -8.36
C ASP A 797 -2.11 17.92 -7.34
N VAL A 798 -1.04 17.74 -6.58
CA VAL A 798 -0.93 16.73 -5.50
C VAL A 798 -0.65 17.47 -4.20
N VAL A 799 -1.37 17.12 -3.14
CA VAL A 799 -1.08 17.58 -1.78
C VAL A 799 -1.17 16.42 -0.79
N ILE A 800 -0.15 16.28 0.05
CA ILE A 800 -0.18 15.38 1.22
C ILE A 800 -0.64 16.21 2.42
N GLN A 801 -1.76 15.81 3.02
CA GLN A 801 -2.37 16.43 4.19
C GLN A 801 -1.85 15.76 5.45
N VAL A 802 -0.87 16.38 6.09
CA VAL A 802 -0.11 15.81 7.22
C VAL A 802 -0.69 16.27 8.54
N GLU A 803 -0.99 15.33 9.42
CA GLU A 803 -1.48 15.60 10.77
C GLU A 803 -0.59 16.56 11.56
N ILE A 804 -1.21 17.54 12.21
CA ILE A 804 -0.55 18.50 13.08
C ILE A 804 -0.28 17.87 14.46
N ASP A 805 -1.31 17.36 15.12
CA ASP A 805 -1.23 16.81 16.49
C ASP A 805 -2.09 15.55 16.61
N GLN A 806 -1.49 14.44 17.03
CA GLN A 806 -2.15 13.14 17.22
C GLN A 806 -3.18 13.12 18.36
N HIS A 807 -3.10 14.08 19.28
CA HIS A 807 -4.04 14.25 20.39
C HIS A 807 -5.19 15.18 20.03
N ASP A 808 -5.15 15.83 18.86
CA ASP A 808 -6.27 16.61 18.36
C ASP A 808 -7.32 15.66 17.77
N GLY A 809 -8.38 15.43 18.54
CA GLY A 809 -9.53 14.65 18.11
C GLY A 809 -10.21 15.19 16.85
N GLU A 810 -9.95 16.44 16.43
CA GLU A 810 -10.44 16.99 15.16
C GLU A 810 -9.58 16.62 13.94
N GLY A 811 -8.39 16.04 14.15
CA GLY A 811 -7.54 15.52 13.08
C GLY A 811 -7.06 16.58 12.09
N LYS A 812 -6.69 17.78 12.55
CA LYS A 812 -6.25 18.89 11.67
C LYS A 812 -4.94 18.57 10.96
N THR A 813 -4.82 19.05 9.72
CA THR A 813 -3.65 18.81 8.86
C THR A 813 -3.06 20.09 8.27
N ASP A 814 -1.77 20.05 7.96
CA ASP A 814 -1.09 21.00 7.07
C ASP A 814 -0.83 20.32 5.70
N GLY A 815 -1.00 21.06 4.61
CA GLY A 815 -0.79 20.57 3.25
C GLY A 815 0.65 20.76 2.75
N TYR A 816 1.18 19.76 2.04
CA TYR A 816 2.47 19.82 1.35
C TYR A 816 2.30 19.40 -0.11
N GLY A 817 2.50 20.33 -1.04
CA GLY A 817 2.05 20.16 -2.42
C GLY A 817 3.13 20.26 -3.49
N LEU A 818 2.79 19.76 -4.68
CA LEU A 818 3.47 19.97 -5.95
C LEU A 818 2.46 19.82 -7.11
N THR A 819 2.85 20.19 -8.32
CA THR A 819 2.14 19.83 -9.57
C THR A 819 3.00 18.85 -10.37
N ILE A 820 2.42 17.71 -10.73
CA ILE A 820 3.01 16.75 -11.68
C ILE A 820 2.56 17.20 -13.08
N PRO A 821 3.49 17.57 -14.00
CA PRO A 821 3.10 18.09 -15.31
C PRO A 821 2.51 16.99 -16.19
N ALA A 822 1.56 17.35 -17.07
CA ALA A 822 1.20 16.51 -18.20
C ALA A 822 2.45 16.20 -19.06
N LEU A 823 2.43 15.07 -19.78
CA LEU A 823 3.53 14.70 -20.67
C LEU A 823 3.25 15.19 -22.09
N GLU A 824 4.21 15.92 -22.66
CA GLU A 824 4.26 16.33 -24.07
C GLU A 824 5.45 15.66 -24.77
N TYR A 825 5.35 14.34 -25.00
CA TYR A 825 6.43 13.61 -25.65
C TYR A 825 6.27 13.60 -27.18
N LYS A 826 7.30 14.10 -27.88
CA LYS A 826 7.38 14.13 -29.36
C LYS A 826 8.54 13.32 -29.93
N GLY A 827 9.27 12.58 -29.08
CA GLY A 827 10.43 11.80 -29.48
C GLY A 827 10.05 10.48 -30.16
N GLU A 828 11.07 9.75 -30.62
CA GLU A 828 10.87 8.41 -31.16
C GLU A 828 10.32 7.45 -30.10
N LYS A 829 9.50 6.50 -30.52
CA LYS A 829 8.98 5.45 -29.62
C LYS A 829 10.15 4.57 -29.16
N PRO A 830 10.31 4.32 -27.84
CA PRO A 830 11.40 3.49 -27.34
C PRO A 830 11.36 2.08 -27.95
N ALA A 831 12.53 1.51 -28.24
CA ALA A 831 12.64 0.18 -28.85
C ALA A 831 11.96 -0.93 -28.03
N SER A 832 11.82 -0.76 -26.71
CA SER A 832 11.11 -1.68 -25.81
C SER A 832 9.61 -1.85 -26.11
N VAL A 833 9.02 -0.92 -26.86
CA VAL A 833 7.62 -0.95 -27.32
C VAL A 833 7.48 -1.63 -28.68
N VAL A 834 8.55 -1.61 -29.49
CA VAL A 834 8.49 -1.90 -30.93
C VAL A 834 8.67 -3.39 -31.26
N GLY A 835 8.93 -4.26 -30.27
CA GLY A 835 8.97 -5.70 -30.56
C GLY A 835 9.15 -6.63 -29.36
N SER A 836 8.03 -7.16 -28.85
CA SER A 836 8.03 -8.42 -28.08
C SER A 836 6.90 -9.39 -28.48
N VAL A 837 6.23 -9.15 -29.61
CA VAL A 837 5.40 -10.18 -30.25
C VAL A 837 6.31 -11.02 -31.16
N GLY A 838 6.76 -12.18 -30.65
CA GLY A 838 7.28 -13.27 -31.49
C GLY A 838 8.79 -13.35 -31.71
N ARG A 839 9.56 -13.73 -30.68
CA ARG A 839 10.72 -14.62 -30.87
C ARG A 839 10.49 -15.93 -30.13
N GLY A 840 9.45 -16.65 -30.58
CA GLY A 840 9.35 -18.09 -30.35
C GLY A 840 10.49 -18.79 -31.09
N SER A 841 11.17 -19.68 -30.36
CA SER A 841 12.11 -20.70 -30.81
C SER A 841 12.10 -21.00 -32.32
N ARG A 842 13.06 -20.45 -33.06
CA ARG A 842 13.58 -21.08 -34.28
C ARG A 842 14.87 -21.81 -33.92
N ARG A 843 14.73 -22.98 -33.29
CA ARG A 843 15.79 -23.98 -33.31
C ARG A 843 15.75 -24.62 -34.71
N SER A 844 16.78 -24.38 -35.51
CA SER A 844 16.92 -25.01 -36.82
C SER A 844 17.06 -26.52 -36.64
N VAL A 845 16.08 -27.29 -37.08
CA VAL A 845 16.26 -28.72 -37.34
C VAL A 845 17.13 -28.81 -38.59
N ARG A 846 18.42 -29.08 -38.39
CA ARG A 846 19.33 -29.44 -39.47
C ARG A 846 19.20 -30.94 -39.68
N SER A 847 18.56 -31.32 -40.78
CA SER A 847 18.52 -32.70 -41.26
C SER A 847 19.94 -33.16 -41.60
N GLY A 848 20.43 -34.16 -40.88
CA GLY A 848 21.61 -34.95 -41.25
C GLY A 848 21.18 -36.38 -41.51
N ARG A 849 21.18 -36.77 -42.79
CA ARG A 849 21.21 -38.15 -43.26
C ARG A 849 22.61 -38.74 -42.96
N SER A 850 22.62 -40.08 -42.89
CA SER A 850 23.73 -41.03 -42.69
C SER A 850 24.24 -41.16 -41.26
#